data_AF-A0A2U2ZQ24-F1
#
_entry.id   AF-A0A2U2ZQ24-F1
#
_cell.length_a   1.000
_cell.length_b   1.000
_cell.length_c   1.000
_cell.angle_alpha   90.00
_cell.angle_beta   90.00
_cell.angle_gamma   90.00
#
_symmetry.space_group_name_H-M   'P 1'
#
loop_
_entity.id
_entity.type
_entity.pdbx_description
1 polymer ?
#
loop_
_entity_poly.entity_id
_entity_poly.type
_entity_poly.pdbx_seq_one_letter_code
_entity_poly.pdbx_strand_id
1 'polypeptide(L)'
;MQKKPGGDPADLLIKAGRFFSRDTVSDDLRTVTRTGGREAEAFYRDRWSHDKVVHSTHGVNCTGSCRWKVYVKDGIITWETQATDYPSVGPDRPEYEPRGCPRGASFSWYTYSPTRVRYPHVRGALLEMYREAKARLGDPVAAWADIQNDPERRRRYQQARGKGGLVRASWEEAVEIVAAAHVHTIKTYGPDRIAGFSPIPAMSMASHAAGARFHSLIGAPMLSFYDWYADLPVASPQVFGDQTDVPESGDWWDAAYLMMWGSNVPVTRTPDAHWMTEARYRGQKVVAVSPDYADNTKFADEWMHPHPGTDGALALAMGHVILKEFFVDRETPFFADYVRKFTDLPFLVTLKESDAGLVPHKFLNAADLGQDVENAQWKPVLLDDTTGQPTVPNGTLGHRWGSEPDWNLDLGDTVPRLSLYALDGETAEIVLPRFEEGAEGTVTRGVPVRRIGGRLVTTVYDLMLAQYAVARVGLPGRWPASYEDADTPGTPGWQETLTSVPAAQAIRVAREFADTARRSEGRCMILMGAGTNHWFHSETIYRAFLALLTLTGCQGRNGGGWGHYVGQEKCRPVTGWATLAAASDWSRPPRQMIGAGWFYLHTDQWRYDTLPTESLASPLGDGRFAGMTGADCLAASARMGWMPSYPTFDRNPLELGEREDPVASAVEELKAGTLELATEDPDAPQNWPRVMTVWRANLFGSSSKGNEYFLKHLLGTHSNLPDDGPRCAPRDVMWREQDTAGKLDLLLSLDFRMTSTTLLSDVVLPAATWYEKHDLSSTDMHPFLHAFTPAIDPPWQARTDYDAFLTLARRFSELARDHLGVRRDLVATALQHDTAGGEMAQPGGVALDWGKGECEPVPGRTMYNLTVVERDYTAIGEKFAALGPLVDTLGVTTKAVTFDVGEEVAYLREKNGTVRGGVADGRPRLDTARRACDTILALSGTSNGRLATQGFHTLERRTGQEMAHLAAEHEGKRITYADTQAAPVPVITSPEWSGSESGGRRYTAFTVNTEHLKPWHTLTGRQHFFLDHDWLHEVGEALPVYKPPLNMHRLYGEPELGSVKEGREVAVRFLTPHNKWAIHSQYQDNLYMMTLGRGGQTVWMSPQDAEAIGVKDNEWIEAVNRNGVITARAIVSHKMPPGTVYMNHAQERTVGVPKTEKTGKRGGIHNSLTRIMLKPTHLVGGYAQLTWAFNYLGPTGNQRDEVTVIRRREQDVEY
;
A
#
# COMPACT_ATOMS: atom_id res chain seq x y z
N MET A 1 69.73 65.82 13.30
CA MET A 1 68.51 65.00 13.16
C MET A 1 67.49 65.77 12.34
N GLN A 2 67.15 65.23 11.17
CA GLN A 2 66.34 65.84 10.13
C GLN A 2 64.85 65.85 10.51
N LYS A 3 64.18 66.99 10.31
CA LYS A 3 62.77 67.03 9.92
C LYS A 3 62.70 67.79 8.60
N LYS A 4 62.71 67.06 7.48
CA LYS A 4 62.33 67.62 6.18
C LYS A 4 60.80 67.51 6.08
N PRO A 5 60.07 68.61 5.86
CA PRO A 5 58.66 68.59 5.53
C PRO A 5 58.53 68.19 4.06
N GLY A 6 58.55 66.90 3.82
CA GLY A 6 58.30 66.31 2.51
C GLY A 6 57.79 64.91 2.76
N GLY A 7 56.48 64.74 2.70
CA GLY A 7 55.91 63.39 2.61
C GLY A 7 56.56 62.65 1.45
N ASP A 8 56.68 61.33 1.57
CA ASP A 8 57.24 60.47 0.53
C ASP A 8 56.66 60.89 -0.84
N PRO A 9 57.48 61.22 -1.85
CA PRO A 9 57.01 61.50 -3.20
C PRO A 9 56.04 60.44 -3.73
N ALA A 10 56.19 59.18 -3.30
CA ALA A 10 55.26 58.11 -3.60
C ALA A 10 53.87 58.34 -2.96
N ASP A 11 53.80 58.78 -1.70
CA ASP A 11 52.54 59.13 -1.02
C ASP A 11 51.83 60.33 -1.67
N LEU A 12 52.60 61.32 -2.14
CA LEU A 12 52.06 62.46 -2.89
C LEU A 12 51.51 62.06 -4.26
N LEU A 13 52.16 61.14 -4.96
CA LEU A 13 51.69 60.56 -6.23
C LEU A 13 50.41 59.73 -6.03
N ILE A 14 50.35 58.91 -4.97
CA ILE A 14 49.14 58.13 -4.62
C ILE A 14 48.00 59.09 -4.25
N LYS A 15 48.25 60.13 -3.46
CA LYS A 15 47.26 61.18 -3.13
C LYS A 15 46.81 61.97 -4.36
N ALA A 16 47.68 62.20 -5.33
CA ALA A 16 47.33 62.89 -6.57
C ALA A 16 46.41 62.07 -7.47
N GLY A 17 46.52 60.73 -7.42
CA GLY A 17 45.67 59.79 -8.16
C GLY A 17 44.17 60.04 -8.02
N ARG A 18 43.71 60.52 -6.85
CA ARG A 18 42.31 60.85 -6.60
C ARG A 18 41.77 62.00 -7.46
N PHE A 19 42.63 62.89 -7.97
CA PHE A 19 42.23 63.99 -8.85
C PHE A 19 42.12 63.57 -10.32
N PHE A 20 42.62 62.39 -10.67
CA PHE A 20 42.54 61.81 -12.02
C PHE A 20 41.42 60.77 -12.17
N SER A 21 40.69 60.48 -11.08
CA SER A 21 39.47 59.68 -11.10
C SER A 21 38.25 60.55 -10.80
N ARG A 22 37.08 60.20 -11.35
CA ARG A 22 35.79 60.79 -10.98
C ARG A 22 35.17 60.11 -9.74
N ASP A 23 35.82 59.07 -9.24
CA ASP A 23 35.36 58.27 -8.10
C ASP A 23 35.69 58.96 -6.77
N THR A 24 34.85 58.74 -5.75
CA THR A 24 35.09 59.30 -4.40
C THR A 24 36.09 58.41 -3.65
N VAL A 25 37.31 58.88 -3.47
CA VAL A 25 38.37 58.17 -2.73
C VAL A 25 38.36 58.60 -1.26
N SER A 26 38.47 57.66 -0.31
CA SER A 26 38.54 57.98 1.12
C SER A 26 39.77 58.81 1.50
N ASP A 27 39.70 59.54 2.62
CA ASP A 27 40.79 60.41 3.09
C ASP A 27 42.09 59.64 3.38
N ASP A 28 41.98 58.38 3.79
CA ASP A 28 43.11 57.46 4.00
C ASP A 28 43.57 56.76 2.71
N LEU A 29 42.91 57.03 1.58
CA LEU A 29 43.18 56.50 0.24
C LEU A 29 43.00 54.98 0.09
N ARG A 30 42.42 54.30 1.09
CA ARG A 30 42.28 52.84 1.07
C ARG A 30 41.02 52.34 0.38
N THR A 31 40.05 53.21 0.13
CA THR A 31 38.79 52.84 -0.52
C THR A 31 38.40 53.82 -1.61
N VAL A 32 37.75 53.30 -2.65
CA VAL A 32 37.18 54.06 -3.76
C VAL A 32 35.70 53.72 -3.86
N THR A 33 34.84 54.72 -3.70
CA THR A 33 33.38 54.60 -3.81
C THR A 33 32.94 55.08 -5.18
N ARG A 34 32.20 54.23 -5.90
CA ARG A 34 31.62 54.52 -7.21
C ARG A 34 30.11 54.62 -7.13
N THR A 35 29.53 55.54 -7.88
CA THR A 35 28.07 55.71 -8.02
C THR A 35 27.68 55.44 -9.47
N GLY A 36 26.78 54.47 -9.72
CA GLY A 36 26.36 54.03 -11.07
C GLY A 36 27.09 52.77 -11.57
N GLY A 37 26.85 52.36 -12.82
CA GLY A 37 27.54 51.22 -13.45
C GLY A 37 27.01 49.84 -13.02
N ARG A 38 25.78 49.79 -12.50
CA ARG A 38 25.11 48.57 -12.00
C ARG A 38 23.91 48.16 -12.86
N GLU A 39 23.77 48.73 -14.05
CA GLU A 39 22.64 48.51 -14.96
C GLU A 39 22.56 47.04 -15.42
N ALA A 40 23.72 46.37 -15.54
CA ALA A 40 23.79 44.95 -15.88
C ALA A 40 23.07 44.04 -14.86
N GLU A 41 22.85 44.50 -13.61
CA GLU A 41 22.07 43.77 -12.62
C GLU A 41 20.59 43.63 -13.02
N ALA A 42 20.08 44.50 -13.90
CA ALA A 42 18.70 44.42 -14.40
C ALA A 42 18.43 43.11 -15.15
N PHE A 43 19.43 42.52 -15.80
CA PHE A 43 19.30 41.22 -16.47
C PHE A 43 18.86 40.10 -15.51
N TYR A 44 19.50 40.02 -14.34
CA TYR A 44 19.14 39.01 -13.33
C TYR A 44 17.83 39.34 -12.61
N ARG A 45 17.54 40.64 -12.37
CA ARG A 45 16.24 41.07 -11.83
C ARG A 45 15.10 40.71 -12.76
N ASP A 46 15.27 40.94 -14.06
CA ASP A 46 14.29 40.56 -15.06
C ASP A 46 14.10 39.04 -15.09
N ARG A 47 15.19 38.25 -15.07
CA ARG A 47 15.09 36.79 -14.99
C ARG A 47 14.24 36.30 -13.81
N TRP A 48 14.33 36.95 -12.64
CA TRP A 48 13.53 36.61 -11.45
C TRP A 48 12.09 37.10 -11.51
N SER A 49 11.84 38.22 -12.20
CA SER A 49 10.48 38.73 -12.41
C SER A 49 9.61 37.71 -13.15
N HIS A 50 8.30 37.75 -12.90
CA HIS A 50 7.33 36.77 -13.38
C HIS A 50 5.94 37.44 -13.49
N ASP A 51 5.08 36.85 -14.31
CA ASP A 51 3.74 37.38 -14.61
C ASP A 51 2.78 37.09 -13.46
N LYS A 52 2.83 35.86 -12.93
CA LYS A 52 1.97 35.39 -11.83
C LYS A 52 2.57 34.18 -11.11
N VAL A 53 2.03 33.91 -9.93
CA VAL A 53 2.29 32.71 -9.14
C VAL A 53 0.98 31.97 -8.92
N VAL A 54 0.99 30.65 -9.09
CA VAL A 54 -0.17 29.78 -8.84
C VAL A 54 0.22 28.70 -7.84
N HIS A 55 -0.64 28.44 -6.86
CA HIS A 55 -0.41 27.36 -5.91
C HIS A 55 -0.90 26.03 -6.47
N SER A 56 -0.03 25.02 -6.46
CA SER A 56 -0.38 23.65 -6.84
C SER A 56 0.45 22.64 -6.05
N THR A 57 0.34 21.36 -6.38
CA THR A 57 1.08 20.27 -5.74
C THR A 57 1.45 19.18 -6.75
N HIS A 58 1.97 18.05 -6.28
CA HIS A 58 2.50 16.96 -7.09
C HIS A 58 1.69 15.68 -6.89
N GLY A 59 1.07 15.21 -7.97
CA GLY A 59 0.27 13.98 -7.98
C GLY A 59 1.12 12.75 -8.17
N VAL A 60 2.05 12.52 -7.24
CA VAL A 60 2.99 11.39 -7.23
C VAL A 60 3.00 10.72 -5.86
N ASN A 61 3.16 9.41 -5.83
CA ASN A 61 3.10 8.60 -4.62
C ASN A 61 4.38 8.77 -3.76
N CYS A 62 4.50 9.91 -3.08
CA CYS A 62 5.69 10.25 -2.29
C CYS A 62 5.42 10.49 -0.80
N THR A 63 4.16 10.47 -0.36
CA THR A 63 3.68 10.91 0.98
C THR A 63 3.86 12.40 1.27
N GLY A 64 4.58 13.14 0.42
CA GLY A 64 4.97 14.51 0.71
C GLY A 64 3.80 15.50 0.73
N SER A 65 2.83 15.35 -0.19
CA SER A 65 1.68 16.28 -0.36
C SER A 65 2.09 17.75 -0.17
N CYS A 66 3.16 18.17 -0.84
CA CYS A 66 3.75 19.49 -0.64
C CYS A 66 3.08 20.53 -1.55
N ARG A 67 2.68 21.67 -1.00
CA ARG A 67 2.23 22.86 -1.72
C ARG A 67 3.42 23.65 -2.30
N TRP A 68 3.30 24.04 -3.56
CA TRP A 68 4.31 24.77 -4.32
C TRP A 68 3.73 26.04 -4.93
N LYS A 69 4.57 27.07 -5.02
CA LYS A 69 4.41 28.26 -5.85
C LYS A 69 4.94 27.96 -7.25
N VAL A 70 4.06 27.91 -8.24
CA VAL A 70 4.39 27.70 -9.65
C VAL A 70 4.47 29.06 -10.34
N TYR A 71 5.63 29.38 -10.90
CA TYR A 71 5.90 30.66 -11.52
C TYR A 71 5.61 30.60 -13.03
N VAL A 72 4.85 31.57 -13.50
CA VAL A 72 4.59 31.78 -14.93
C VAL A 72 5.29 33.06 -15.36
N LYS A 73 6.10 32.98 -16.41
CA LYS A 73 6.73 34.12 -17.06
C LYS A 73 6.56 33.98 -18.56
N ASP A 74 6.18 35.06 -19.24
CA ASP A 74 5.90 35.07 -20.68
C ASP A 74 4.84 34.02 -21.07
N GLY A 75 3.85 33.81 -20.20
CA GLY A 75 2.76 32.85 -20.41
C GLY A 75 3.16 31.37 -20.34
N ILE A 76 4.40 31.04 -19.96
CA ILE A 76 4.88 29.66 -19.78
C ILE A 76 5.30 29.38 -18.34
N ILE A 77 5.20 28.11 -17.92
CA ILE A 77 5.71 27.67 -16.61
C ILE A 77 7.24 27.66 -16.66
N THR A 78 7.90 28.35 -15.73
CA THR A 78 9.37 28.46 -15.74
C THR A 78 10.06 27.69 -14.62
N TRP A 79 9.60 27.83 -13.38
CA TRP A 79 10.13 27.12 -12.21
C TRP A 79 9.09 27.08 -11.09
N GLU A 80 9.44 26.38 -10.01
CA GLU A 80 8.67 26.31 -8.77
C GLU A 80 9.53 26.58 -7.54
N THR A 81 8.90 27.09 -6.48
CA THR A 81 9.47 27.12 -5.12
C THR A 81 8.41 26.65 -4.14
N GLN A 82 8.79 26.16 -2.97
CA GLN A 82 7.81 25.73 -1.99
C GLN A 82 6.96 26.89 -1.48
N ALA A 83 5.70 26.61 -1.18
CA ALA A 83 4.88 27.51 -0.38
C ALA A 83 5.21 27.32 1.11
N THR A 84 5.02 28.37 1.88
CA THR A 84 5.38 28.45 3.31
C THR A 84 4.21 29.01 4.12
N ASP A 85 3.00 28.69 3.69
CA ASP A 85 1.73 29.21 4.20
C ASP A 85 0.89 28.10 4.85
N TYR A 86 1.54 27.05 5.37
CA TYR A 86 0.83 26.04 6.16
C TYR A 86 0.30 26.68 7.46
N PRO A 87 -0.86 26.23 7.96
CA PRO A 87 -1.33 26.65 9.27
C PRO A 87 -0.30 26.32 10.35
N SER A 88 0.00 27.30 11.22
CA SER A 88 0.96 27.14 12.31
C SER A 88 0.57 26.00 13.24
N VAL A 89 1.56 25.23 13.70
CA VAL A 89 1.39 24.16 14.69
C VAL A 89 1.52 24.65 16.13
N GLY A 90 1.72 25.94 16.35
CA GLY A 90 1.94 26.56 17.66
C GLY A 90 3.41 26.85 17.97
N PRO A 91 3.69 27.67 19.01
CA PRO A 91 5.02 28.21 19.27
C PRO A 91 6.01 27.22 19.89
N ASP A 92 5.56 26.03 20.31
CA ASP A 92 6.35 25.01 21.01
C ASP A 92 6.85 23.87 20.11
N ARG A 93 6.57 23.98 18.79
CA ARG A 93 6.91 23.00 17.77
C ARG A 93 7.51 23.71 16.55
N PRO A 94 8.40 23.05 15.79
CA PRO A 94 8.80 23.56 14.48
C PRO A 94 7.60 23.55 13.53
N GLU A 95 7.62 24.43 12.54
CA GLU A 95 6.55 24.51 11.55
C GLU A 95 6.75 23.48 10.43
N TYR A 96 5.69 23.22 9.64
CA TYR A 96 5.79 22.31 8.49
C TYR A 96 6.56 22.91 7.31
N GLU A 97 6.68 24.23 7.23
CA GLU A 97 7.39 24.86 6.11
C GLU A 97 8.89 24.50 6.10
N PRO A 98 9.52 24.44 4.92
CA PRO A 98 8.97 24.61 3.58
C PRO A 98 8.45 23.31 2.95
N ARG A 99 8.60 22.16 3.59
CA ARG A 99 8.46 20.83 2.95
C ARG A 99 9.26 20.77 1.63
N GLY A 100 8.75 20.03 0.65
CA GLY A 100 9.36 19.85 -0.67
C GLY A 100 10.50 18.83 -0.69
N CYS A 101 11.00 18.54 -1.89
CA CYS A 101 12.11 17.62 -2.11
C CYS A 101 12.79 17.92 -3.46
N PRO A 102 14.02 17.42 -3.72
CA PRO A 102 14.72 17.71 -4.97
C PRO A 102 14.00 17.21 -6.22
N ARG A 103 13.17 16.16 -6.10
CA ARG A 103 12.34 15.67 -7.21
C ARG A 103 11.25 16.68 -7.55
N GLY A 104 10.50 17.14 -6.55
CA GLY A 104 9.44 18.12 -6.75
C GLY A 104 9.96 19.45 -7.31
N ALA A 105 11.15 19.88 -6.88
CA ALA A 105 11.81 21.10 -7.37
C ALA A 105 12.24 21.04 -8.85
N SER A 106 12.18 19.87 -9.50
CA SER A 106 12.54 19.71 -10.91
C SER A 106 11.33 19.41 -11.81
N PHE A 107 10.10 19.47 -11.28
CA PHE A 107 8.92 19.02 -12.01
C PHE A 107 8.58 19.89 -13.23
N SER A 108 8.75 21.21 -13.13
CA SER A 108 8.51 22.16 -14.24
C SER A 108 9.16 21.74 -15.57
N TRP A 109 10.29 21.01 -15.52
CA TRP A 109 10.97 20.44 -16.69
C TRP A 109 10.03 19.65 -17.61
N TYR A 110 9.14 18.83 -17.04
CA TYR A 110 8.26 17.95 -17.80
C TYR A 110 7.27 18.68 -18.70
N THR A 111 6.88 19.91 -18.33
CA THR A 111 5.86 20.69 -19.05
C THR A 111 6.20 20.79 -20.54
N TYR A 112 7.47 21.02 -20.85
CA TYR A 112 7.96 21.22 -22.22
C TYR A 112 9.10 20.28 -22.61
N SER A 113 9.33 19.22 -21.82
CA SER A 113 10.45 18.30 -22.06
C SER A 113 10.31 17.55 -23.40
N PRO A 114 11.41 16.96 -23.89
CA PRO A 114 11.37 16.01 -25.01
C PRO A 114 10.52 14.77 -24.74
N THR A 115 10.29 14.41 -23.47
CA THR A 115 9.51 13.23 -23.09
C THR A 115 8.01 13.49 -23.00
N ARG A 116 7.57 14.75 -23.09
CA ARG A 116 6.15 15.16 -23.02
C ARG A 116 5.29 14.47 -24.09
N VAL A 117 4.21 13.81 -23.68
CA VAL A 117 3.16 13.32 -24.59
C VAL A 117 2.27 14.50 -24.97
N ARG A 118 2.27 14.85 -26.26
CA ARG A 118 1.59 16.07 -26.78
C ARG A 118 0.25 15.80 -27.46
N TYR A 119 0.08 14.61 -28.01
CA TYR A 119 -1.06 14.20 -28.83
C TYR A 119 -1.51 12.79 -28.46
N PRO A 120 -2.75 12.40 -28.77
CA PRO A 120 -3.13 11.00 -28.81
C PRO A 120 -2.23 10.23 -29.77
N HIS A 121 -1.75 9.06 -29.34
CA HIS A 121 -1.00 8.14 -30.18
C HIS A 121 -1.68 6.77 -30.22
N VAL A 122 -1.68 6.14 -31.38
CA VAL A 122 -2.15 4.75 -31.56
C VAL A 122 -1.04 3.95 -32.23
N ARG A 123 -0.90 2.67 -31.89
CA ARG A 123 0.02 1.76 -32.58
C ARG A 123 -0.36 1.69 -34.06
N GLY A 124 0.56 2.04 -34.95
CA GLY A 124 0.31 2.14 -36.39
C GLY A 124 -0.28 0.86 -37.00
N ALA A 125 0.23 -0.31 -36.59
CA ALA A 125 -0.29 -1.60 -37.03
C ALA A 125 -1.78 -1.79 -36.67
N LEU A 126 -2.18 -1.40 -35.45
CA LEU A 126 -3.58 -1.45 -35.04
C LEU A 126 -4.42 -0.42 -35.81
N LEU A 127 -3.91 0.80 -35.92
CA LEU A 127 -4.64 1.91 -36.55
C LEU A 127 -4.94 1.65 -38.03
N GLU A 128 -3.99 1.07 -38.76
CA GLU A 128 -4.16 0.69 -40.16
C GLU A 128 -5.30 -0.33 -40.33
N MET A 129 -5.27 -1.41 -39.55
CA MET A 129 -6.29 -2.46 -39.57
C MET A 129 -7.67 -1.93 -39.14
N TYR A 130 -7.71 -1.07 -38.12
CA TYR A 130 -8.96 -0.49 -37.64
C TYR A 130 -9.59 0.45 -38.68
N ARG A 131 -8.80 1.28 -39.35
CA ARG A 131 -9.30 2.15 -40.43
C ARG A 131 -9.85 1.35 -41.61
N GLU A 132 -9.16 0.29 -42.02
CA GLU A 132 -9.65 -0.62 -43.07
C GLU A 132 -10.97 -1.29 -42.66
N ALA A 133 -11.01 -1.93 -41.48
CA ALA A 133 -12.21 -2.61 -41.00
C ALA A 133 -13.39 -1.65 -40.83
N LYS A 134 -13.16 -0.45 -40.28
CA LYS A 134 -14.19 0.59 -40.13
C LYS A 134 -14.70 1.09 -41.47
N ALA A 135 -13.83 1.30 -42.45
CA ALA A 135 -14.24 1.72 -43.79
C ALA A 135 -15.11 0.67 -44.48
N ARG A 136 -14.84 -0.63 -44.24
CA ARG A 136 -15.62 -1.74 -44.80
C ARG A 136 -16.95 -1.98 -44.06
N LEU A 137 -16.96 -1.89 -42.73
CA LEU A 137 -18.10 -2.31 -41.90
C LEU A 137 -18.99 -1.16 -41.42
N GLY A 138 -18.50 0.09 -41.42
CA GLY A 138 -19.25 1.28 -41.00
C GLY A 138 -19.48 1.43 -39.50
N ASP A 139 -19.47 0.34 -38.72
CA ASP A 139 -19.64 0.32 -37.27
C ASP A 139 -18.29 0.14 -36.54
N PRO A 140 -17.88 1.06 -35.65
CA PRO A 140 -16.70 0.92 -34.79
C PRO A 140 -16.60 -0.38 -34.01
N VAL A 141 -17.70 -0.87 -33.44
CA VAL A 141 -17.70 -2.08 -32.60
C VAL A 141 -17.52 -3.32 -33.46
N ALA A 142 -18.20 -3.39 -34.62
CA ALA A 142 -17.98 -4.43 -35.61
C ALA A 142 -16.55 -4.41 -36.18
N ALA A 143 -15.98 -3.23 -36.43
CA ALA A 143 -14.59 -3.07 -36.89
C ALA A 143 -13.57 -3.60 -35.87
N TRP A 144 -13.79 -3.36 -34.58
CA TRP A 144 -12.97 -3.96 -33.54
C TRP A 144 -13.14 -5.48 -33.48
N ALA A 145 -14.37 -5.98 -33.52
CA ALA A 145 -14.67 -7.42 -33.51
C ALA A 145 -14.00 -8.16 -34.69
N ASP A 146 -14.01 -7.55 -35.88
CA ASP A 146 -13.38 -8.09 -37.10
C ASP A 146 -11.85 -8.26 -36.96
N ILE A 147 -11.19 -7.41 -36.18
CA ILE A 147 -9.76 -7.58 -35.85
C ILE A 147 -9.57 -8.67 -34.79
N GLN A 148 -10.40 -8.69 -33.74
CA GLN A 148 -10.23 -9.63 -32.63
C GLN A 148 -10.58 -11.08 -33.00
N ASN A 149 -11.53 -11.27 -33.91
CA ASN A 149 -11.91 -12.59 -34.41
C ASN A 149 -10.89 -13.20 -35.39
N ASP A 150 -9.86 -12.44 -35.79
CA ASP A 150 -8.74 -12.91 -36.59
C ASP A 150 -7.47 -13.01 -35.71
N PRO A 151 -7.05 -14.23 -35.33
CA PRO A 151 -5.88 -14.44 -34.47
C PRO A 151 -4.57 -13.89 -35.04
N GLU A 152 -4.41 -13.83 -36.38
CA GLU A 152 -3.21 -13.31 -37.02
C GLU A 152 -3.17 -11.78 -36.95
N ARG A 153 -4.29 -11.12 -37.27
CA ARG A 153 -4.42 -9.66 -37.15
C ARG A 153 -4.26 -9.21 -35.71
N ARG A 154 -4.91 -9.90 -34.76
CA ARG A 154 -4.73 -9.66 -33.33
C ARG A 154 -3.26 -9.75 -32.91
N ARG A 155 -2.59 -10.84 -33.28
CA ARG A 155 -1.18 -11.06 -32.94
C ARG A 155 -0.25 -10.00 -33.54
N ARG A 156 -0.53 -9.53 -34.77
CA ARG A 156 0.32 -8.56 -35.49
C ARG A 156 0.56 -7.28 -34.70
N TYR A 157 -0.48 -6.66 -34.11
CA TYR A 157 -0.28 -5.43 -33.34
C TYR A 157 0.20 -5.70 -31.91
N GLN A 158 -0.20 -6.81 -31.29
CA GLN A 158 0.29 -7.21 -29.96
C GLN A 158 1.81 -7.40 -29.97
N GLN A 159 2.37 -8.06 -30.99
CA GLN A 159 3.81 -8.23 -31.15
C GLN A 159 4.56 -6.94 -31.51
N ALA A 160 3.86 -5.86 -31.87
CA ALA A 160 4.46 -4.54 -32.11
C ALA A 160 4.57 -3.68 -30.82
N ARG A 161 3.94 -4.10 -29.71
CA ARG A 161 4.05 -3.43 -28.41
C ARG A 161 5.51 -3.33 -27.97
N GLY A 162 5.97 -2.14 -27.63
CA GLY A 162 7.34 -1.87 -27.19
C GLY A 162 8.40 -1.73 -28.29
N LYS A 163 8.03 -1.77 -29.58
CA LYS A 163 8.96 -1.73 -30.73
C LYS A 163 8.88 -0.45 -31.57
N GLY A 164 8.39 0.64 -30.99
CA GLY A 164 8.11 1.89 -31.73
C GLY A 164 6.86 1.81 -32.63
N GLY A 165 6.69 2.74 -33.55
CA GLY A 165 5.51 2.77 -34.44
C GLY A 165 4.22 3.30 -33.79
N LEU A 166 4.33 4.05 -32.70
CA LEU A 166 3.22 4.90 -32.21
C LEU A 166 3.09 6.10 -33.16
N VAL A 167 1.91 6.27 -33.74
CA VAL A 167 1.62 7.36 -34.68
C VAL A 167 0.59 8.30 -34.10
N ARG A 168 0.69 9.59 -34.43
CA ARG A 168 -0.27 10.61 -33.99
C ARG A 168 -1.67 10.26 -34.53
N ALA A 169 -2.66 10.30 -33.65
CA ALA A 169 -4.08 10.19 -33.96
C ALA A 169 -4.85 11.41 -33.44
N SER A 170 -6.13 11.54 -33.83
CA SER A 170 -7.04 12.51 -33.20
C SER A 170 -7.62 11.95 -31.90
N TRP A 171 -8.11 12.84 -31.02
CA TRP A 171 -8.85 12.41 -29.82
C TRP A 171 -10.09 11.61 -30.17
N GLU A 172 -10.82 12.01 -31.22
CA GLU A 172 -12.03 11.33 -31.69
C GLU A 172 -11.72 9.89 -32.12
N GLU A 173 -10.68 9.69 -32.94
CA GLU A 173 -10.29 8.38 -33.43
C GLU A 173 -9.76 7.47 -32.30
N ALA A 174 -8.88 8.00 -31.45
CA ALA A 174 -8.33 7.24 -30.34
C ALA A 174 -9.41 6.81 -29.33
N VAL A 175 -10.31 7.72 -28.95
CA VAL A 175 -11.39 7.42 -28.00
C VAL A 175 -12.43 6.50 -28.61
N GLU A 176 -12.72 6.59 -29.91
CA GLU A 176 -13.63 5.67 -30.58
C GLU A 176 -13.09 4.22 -30.55
N ILE A 177 -11.81 4.00 -30.87
CA ILE A 177 -11.18 2.67 -30.80
C ILE A 177 -11.32 2.10 -29.38
N VAL A 178 -11.00 2.92 -28.37
CA VAL A 178 -11.10 2.51 -26.96
C VAL A 178 -12.55 2.17 -26.59
N ALA A 179 -13.50 3.05 -26.92
CA ALA A 179 -14.92 2.82 -26.61
C ALA A 179 -15.46 1.57 -27.31
N ALA A 180 -15.10 1.35 -28.58
CA ALA A 180 -15.49 0.17 -29.34
C ALA A 180 -14.96 -1.12 -28.70
N ALA A 181 -13.70 -1.12 -28.24
CA ALA A 181 -13.11 -2.25 -27.53
C ALA A 181 -13.82 -2.56 -26.21
N HIS A 182 -14.20 -1.53 -25.43
CA HIS A 182 -14.96 -1.72 -24.19
C HIS A 182 -16.36 -2.30 -24.48
N VAL A 183 -17.11 -1.71 -25.42
CA VAL A 183 -18.46 -2.17 -25.77
C VAL A 183 -18.43 -3.61 -26.29
N HIS A 184 -17.51 -3.92 -27.21
CA HIS A 184 -17.31 -5.28 -27.71
C HIS A 184 -17.01 -6.27 -26.57
N THR A 185 -16.07 -5.93 -25.68
CA THR A 185 -15.67 -6.82 -24.58
C THR A 185 -16.84 -7.12 -23.65
N ILE A 186 -17.61 -6.10 -23.25
CA ILE A 186 -18.80 -6.26 -22.39
C ILE A 186 -19.84 -7.15 -23.07
N LYS A 187 -20.09 -6.92 -24.36
CA LYS A 187 -21.09 -7.68 -25.13
C LYS A 187 -20.69 -9.15 -25.27
N THR A 188 -19.44 -9.42 -25.62
CA THR A 188 -18.97 -10.76 -25.99
C THR A 188 -18.56 -11.61 -24.79
N TYR A 189 -17.85 -11.01 -23.82
CA TYR A 189 -17.21 -11.76 -22.72
C TYR A 189 -17.74 -11.36 -21.35
N GLY A 190 -18.12 -10.09 -21.19
CA GLY A 190 -18.63 -9.55 -19.94
C GLY A 190 -17.83 -8.36 -19.42
N PRO A 191 -18.45 -7.53 -18.56
CA PRO A 191 -17.82 -6.33 -18.02
C PRO A 191 -16.61 -6.63 -17.13
N ASP A 192 -16.55 -7.81 -16.51
CA ASP A 192 -15.45 -8.24 -15.65
C ASP A 192 -14.20 -8.72 -16.42
N ARG A 193 -14.21 -8.70 -17.76
CA ARG A 193 -13.03 -8.88 -18.63
C ARG A 193 -12.32 -7.56 -18.97
N ILE A 194 -12.77 -6.45 -18.38
CA ILE A 194 -12.12 -5.14 -18.47
C ILE A 194 -11.50 -4.83 -17.12
N ALA A 195 -10.29 -4.26 -17.08
CA ALA A 195 -9.64 -3.88 -15.81
C ALA A 195 -9.12 -2.43 -15.83
N GLY A 196 -9.35 -1.70 -14.73
CA GLY A 196 -8.75 -0.40 -14.49
C GLY A 196 -7.61 -0.51 -13.47
N PHE A 197 -6.42 0.02 -13.79
CA PHE A 197 -5.31 0.14 -12.85
C PHE A 197 -4.91 1.60 -12.64
N SER A 198 -5.17 2.12 -11.44
CA SER A 198 -4.66 3.41 -10.98
C SER A 198 -4.46 3.38 -9.48
N PRO A 199 -3.25 3.67 -8.99
CA PRO A 199 -2.93 3.54 -7.58
C PRO A 199 -3.20 4.83 -6.80
N ILE A 200 -3.29 4.74 -5.47
CA ILE A 200 -3.05 5.85 -4.55
C ILE A 200 -3.95 7.08 -4.83
N PRO A 201 -5.21 7.09 -4.38
CA PRO A 201 -6.12 8.21 -4.62
C PRO A 201 -5.70 9.52 -3.92
N ALA A 202 -5.06 9.45 -2.76
CA ALA A 202 -4.74 10.63 -1.94
C ALA A 202 -3.79 11.63 -2.61
N MET A 203 -3.01 11.21 -3.62
CA MET A 203 -2.15 12.11 -4.38
C MET A 203 -2.89 12.90 -5.46
N SER A 204 -4.09 12.48 -5.89
CA SER A 204 -4.92 13.20 -6.88
C SER A 204 -6.30 12.55 -6.98
N MET A 205 -7.19 12.97 -6.09
CA MET A 205 -8.46 12.29 -5.79
C MET A 205 -9.44 12.29 -6.98
N ALA A 206 -9.64 13.42 -7.63
CA ALA A 206 -10.54 13.55 -8.78
C ALA A 206 -9.99 12.82 -10.02
N SER A 207 -8.67 12.87 -10.24
CA SER A 207 -8.03 12.13 -11.34
C SER A 207 -8.12 10.61 -11.15
N HIS A 208 -7.98 10.12 -9.91
CA HIS A 208 -8.24 8.70 -9.61
C HIS A 208 -9.71 8.37 -9.81
N ALA A 209 -10.61 9.15 -9.18
CA ALA A 209 -12.05 8.90 -9.20
C ALA A 209 -12.62 8.91 -10.61
N ALA A 210 -12.10 9.74 -11.53
CA ALA A 210 -12.55 9.76 -12.92
C ALA A 210 -12.48 8.37 -13.58
N GLY A 211 -11.30 7.75 -13.64
CA GLY A 211 -11.19 6.43 -14.24
C GLY A 211 -11.93 5.36 -13.44
N ALA A 212 -11.85 5.39 -12.11
CA ALA A 212 -12.53 4.42 -11.25
C ALA A 212 -14.06 4.46 -11.41
N ARG A 213 -14.63 5.66 -11.51
CA ARG A 213 -16.06 5.89 -11.73
C ARG A 213 -16.52 5.34 -13.07
N PHE A 214 -15.76 5.59 -14.14
CA PHE A 214 -16.06 5.03 -15.46
C PHE A 214 -16.10 3.50 -15.41
N HIS A 215 -15.06 2.86 -14.86
CA HIS A 215 -14.98 1.40 -14.75
C HIS A 215 -16.13 0.84 -13.89
N SER A 216 -16.42 1.46 -12.74
CA SER A 216 -17.51 1.01 -11.86
C SER A 216 -18.90 1.12 -12.50
N LEU A 217 -19.17 2.20 -13.24
CA LEU A 217 -20.44 2.40 -13.96
C LEU A 217 -20.67 1.31 -15.03
N ILE A 218 -19.62 0.95 -15.79
CA ILE A 218 -19.72 -0.10 -16.80
C ILE A 218 -19.64 -1.52 -16.22
N GLY A 219 -19.40 -1.66 -14.92
CA GLY A 219 -19.28 -2.93 -14.21
C GLY A 219 -17.90 -3.58 -14.28
N ALA A 220 -16.86 -2.85 -14.67
CA ALA A 220 -15.49 -3.36 -14.74
C ALA A 220 -14.76 -3.26 -13.39
N PRO A 221 -13.93 -4.26 -13.03
CA PRO A 221 -13.12 -4.23 -11.81
C PRO A 221 -12.07 -3.11 -11.79
N MET A 222 -11.98 -2.45 -10.63
CA MET A 222 -10.82 -1.66 -10.25
C MET A 222 -9.82 -2.53 -9.49
N LEU A 223 -8.58 -2.56 -9.98
CA LEU A 223 -7.48 -3.29 -9.34
C LEU A 223 -6.92 -2.49 -8.15
N SER A 224 -6.67 -3.19 -7.04
CA SER A 224 -6.05 -2.62 -5.84
C SER A 224 -4.56 -2.32 -6.07
N PHE A 225 -3.99 -1.54 -5.16
CA PHE A 225 -2.61 -1.08 -5.27
C PHE A 225 -1.83 -1.24 -3.96
N TYR A 226 -2.46 -1.15 -2.80
CA TYR A 226 -1.74 -1.09 -1.53
C TYR A 226 -1.11 -2.44 -1.19
N ASP A 227 -1.90 -3.51 -1.30
CA ASP A 227 -1.46 -4.91 -1.27
C ASP A 227 -0.45 -5.20 -2.39
N TRP A 228 -0.78 -4.85 -3.63
CA TRP A 228 0.06 -5.09 -4.81
C TRP A 228 1.44 -4.45 -4.71
N TYR A 229 1.53 -3.25 -4.13
CA TYR A 229 2.79 -2.55 -3.94
C TYR A 229 3.63 -3.13 -2.81
N ALA A 230 3.06 -4.06 -2.01
CA ALA A 230 3.55 -4.49 -0.71
C ALA A 230 3.67 -3.31 0.27
N ASP A 231 2.82 -2.30 0.08
CA ASP A 231 2.72 -1.16 0.97
C ASP A 231 1.74 -1.48 2.11
N LEU A 232 0.72 -2.31 1.87
CA LEU A 232 -0.14 -2.86 2.92
C LEU A 232 0.70 -3.66 3.94
N PRO A 233 0.70 -3.27 5.23
CA PRO A 233 1.21 -4.13 6.28
C PRO A 233 0.08 -5.07 6.72
N VAL A 234 0.06 -6.32 6.22
CA VAL A 234 -1.00 -7.31 6.58
C VAL A 234 -1.13 -7.53 8.10
N ALA A 235 -0.06 -7.26 8.85
CA ALA A 235 -0.10 -7.21 10.31
C ALA A 235 -1.11 -6.19 10.89
N SER A 236 -1.38 -5.07 10.21
CA SER A 236 -2.34 -4.06 10.69
C SER A 236 -3.77 -4.59 10.72
N PRO A 237 -4.33 -5.13 9.61
CA PRO A 237 -5.60 -5.84 9.65
C PRO A 237 -5.64 -6.92 10.73
N GLN A 238 -4.58 -7.73 10.83
CA GLN A 238 -4.49 -8.82 11.81
C GLN A 238 -4.57 -8.34 13.26
N VAL A 239 -3.84 -7.27 13.61
CA VAL A 239 -3.69 -6.78 14.99
C VAL A 239 -4.80 -5.80 15.37
N PHE A 240 -5.19 -4.90 14.46
CA PHE A 240 -6.04 -3.74 14.77
C PHE A 240 -7.40 -3.77 14.09
N GLY A 241 -7.62 -4.61 13.08
CA GLY A 241 -8.79 -4.50 12.23
C GLY A 241 -8.85 -3.14 11.50
N ASP A 242 -7.69 -2.62 11.09
CA ASP A 242 -7.60 -1.39 10.30
C ASP A 242 -6.62 -1.62 9.14
N GLN A 243 -6.88 -1.00 7.98
CA GLN A 243 -6.00 -1.10 6.81
C GLN A 243 -4.61 -0.58 7.18
N THR A 244 -4.56 0.70 7.55
CA THR A 244 -3.40 1.46 8.02
C THR A 244 -3.93 2.77 8.60
N ASP A 245 -3.50 3.09 9.82
CA ASP A 245 -3.69 4.41 10.41
C ASP A 245 -2.48 4.70 11.30
N VAL A 246 -1.79 5.81 11.03
CA VAL A 246 -0.49 6.12 11.63
C VAL A 246 -0.45 7.56 12.15
N PRO A 247 0.43 7.87 13.12
CA PRO A 247 0.69 9.24 13.54
C PRO A 247 1.14 10.14 12.39
N GLU A 248 0.90 11.44 12.51
CA GLU A 248 1.49 12.41 11.58
C GLU A 248 2.96 12.70 11.90
N SER A 249 3.71 13.30 10.97
CA SER A 249 5.13 13.61 11.23
C SER A 249 5.34 14.64 12.34
N GLY A 250 4.37 15.54 12.54
CA GLY A 250 4.35 16.46 13.67
C GLY A 250 4.33 15.76 15.03
N ASP A 251 3.80 14.54 15.11
CA ASP A 251 3.79 13.75 16.34
C ASP A 251 5.17 13.14 16.67
N TRP A 252 6.09 13.09 15.70
CA TRP A 252 7.47 12.63 15.94
C TRP A 252 8.20 13.58 16.89
N TRP A 253 7.79 14.85 16.95
CA TRP A 253 8.29 15.83 17.91
C TRP A 253 8.00 15.44 19.36
N ASP A 254 6.84 14.80 19.59
CA ASP A 254 6.36 14.48 20.93
C ASP A 254 6.95 13.16 21.46
N ALA A 255 7.61 12.38 20.59
CA ALA A 255 8.27 11.13 20.97
C ALA A 255 9.50 11.37 21.85
N ALA A 256 9.63 10.58 22.92
CA ALA A 256 10.81 10.58 23.79
C ALA A 256 11.91 9.63 23.29
N TYR A 257 11.52 8.56 22.58
CA TYR A 257 12.43 7.60 21.95
C TYR A 257 11.90 7.27 20.55
N LEU A 258 12.76 7.34 19.53
CA LEU A 258 12.38 7.11 18.14
C LEU A 258 13.28 6.07 17.48
N MET A 259 12.71 4.99 16.97
CA MET A 259 13.45 3.99 16.19
C MET A 259 13.07 4.07 14.71
N MET A 260 14.03 4.31 13.83
CA MET A 260 13.86 4.20 12.37
C MET A 260 14.24 2.79 11.91
N TRP A 261 13.25 1.90 11.80
CA TRP A 261 13.46 0.48 11.53
C TRP A 261 13.02 0.10 10.11
N GLY A 262 13.99 -0.10 9.21
CA GLY A 262 13.68 -0.33 7.79
C GLY A 262 13.05 0.89 7.09
N SER A 263 13.25 2.10 7.64
CA SER A 263 12.73 3.35 7.09
C SER A 263 13.82 4.40 6.89
N ASN A 264 14.17 4.68 5.64
CA ASN A 264 15.17 5.69 5.29
C ASN A 264 14.55 7.09 5.20
N VAL A 265 14.24 7.69 6.37
CA VAL A 265 13.47 8.92 6.52
C VAL A 265 14.00 10.10 5.67
N PRO A 266 15.29 10.46 5.67
CA PRO A 266 15.77 11.62 4.89
C PRO A 266 15.59 11.48 3.38
N VAL A 267 15.57 10.25 2.87
CA VAL A 267 15.42 9.96 1.43
C VAL A 267 13.96 9.80 1.03
N THR A 268 13.22 9.01 1.80
CA THR A 268 11.86 8.57 1.43
C THR A 268 10.76 9.44 2.04
N ARG A 269 11.04 10.13 3.14
CA ARG A 269 10.18 11.11 3.85
C ARG A 269 10.88 12.47 3.95
N THR A 270 11.61 12.86 2.89
CA THR A 270 12.39 14.11 2.82
C THR A 270 11.70 15.35 3.41
N PRO A 271 10.43 15.68 3.04
CA PRO A 271 9.79 16.90 3.55
C PRO A 271 9.47 16.86 5.06
N ASP A 272 9.49 15.68 5.68
CA ASP A 272 9.13 15.46 7.08
C ASP A 272 10.33 15.12 7.95
N ALA A 273 11.51 14.92 7.36
CA ALA A 273 12.71 14.50 8.09
C ALA A 273 13.16 15.51 9.16
N HIS A 274 12.79 16.80 9.00
CA HIS A 274 13.16 17.85 9.95
C HIS A 274 12.60 17.58 11.35
N TRP A 275 11.36 17.07 11.46
CA TRP A 275 10.73 16.71 12.73
C TRP A 275 11.59 15.78 13.58
N MET A 276 12.12 14.72 12.96
CA MET A 276 13.04 13.80 13.62
C MET A 276 14.35 14.50 13.99
N THR A 277 14.94 15.26 13.07
CA THR A 277 16.25 15.87 13.35
C THR A 277 16.19 16.96 14.41
N GLU A 278 15.09 17.71 14.49
CA GLU A 278 14.89 18.82 15.41
C GLU A 278 14.47 18.32 16.80
N ALA A 279 13.64 17.26 16.89
CA ALA A 279 13.24 16.64 18.15
C ALA A 279 14.46 16.14 18.97
N ARG A 280 15.53 15.75 18.29
CA ARG A 280 16.81 15.37 18.93
C ARG A 280 17.40 16.51 19.77
N TYR A 281 17.22 17.77 19.39
CA TYR A 281 17.69 18.91 20.19
C TYR A 281 16.93 19.07 21.52
N ARG A 282 15.77 18.42 21.64
CA ARG A 282 14.97 18.33 22.87
C ARG A 282 15.30 17.08 23.71
N GLY A 283 16.29 16.29 23.30
CA GLY A 283 16.75 15.10 24.02
C GLY A 283 16.08 13.79 23.61
N GLN A 284 15.33 13.77 22.51
CA GLN A 284 14.87 12.51 21.91
C GLN A 284 16.08 11.69 21.44
N LYS A 285 16.19 10.44 21.89
CA LYS A 285 17.16 9.48 21.35
C LYS A 285 16.62 8.85 20.07
N VAL A 286 17.47 8.76 19.04
CA VAL A 286 17.14 8.17 17.74
C VAL A 286 18.00 6.94 17.47
N VAL A 287 17.37 5.81 17.13
CA VAL A 287 18.06 4.57 16.74
C VAL A 287 17.74 4.24 15.29
N ALA A 288 18.76 3.99 14.46
CA ALA A 288 18.58 3.49 13.10
C ALA A 288 18.79 1.97 13.08
N VAL A 289 17.85 1.26 12.46
CA VAL A 289 17.96 -0.19 12.25
C VAL A 289 17.88 -0.48 10.74
N SER A 290 19.03 -0.81 10.15
CA SER A 290 19.20 -1.08 8.72
C SER A 290 20.45 -1.92 8.46
N PRO A 291 20.42 -2.84 7.47
CA PRO A 291 21.58 -3.67 7.14
C PRO A 291 22.75 -2.86 6.55
N ASP A 292 22.47 -1.80 5.79
CA ASP A 292 23.48 -0.87 5.28
C ASP A 292 23.64 0.36 6.17
N TYR A 293 24.74 1.09 5.96
CA TYR A 293 24.89 2.46 6.47
C TYR A 293 24.05 3.42 5.61
N ALA A 294 22.74 3.38 5.83
CA ALA A 294 21.75 4.15 5.09
C ALA A 294 21.82 5.66 5.41
N ASP A 295 21.21 6.51 4.57
CA ASP A 295 21.26 7.97 4.75
C ASP A 295 20.67 8.42 6.11
N ASN A 296 19.72 7.68 6.68
CA ASN A 296 19.13 7.95 8.00
C ASN A 296 20.09 7.67 9.16
N THR A 297 21.03 6.73 9.01
CA THR A 297 22.01 6.35 10.04
C THR A 297 22.87 7.53 10.47
N LYS A 298 23.18 8.45 9.56
CA LYS A 298 23.91 9.70 9.84
C LYS A 298 23.23 10.55 10.95
N PHE A 299 21.92 10.45 11.09
CA PHE A 299 21.13 11.26 12.02
C PHE A 299 20.79 10.51 13.32
N ALA A 300 21.16 9.23 13.45
CA ALA A 300 20.88 8.43 14.63
C ALA A 300 22.00 8.50 15.67
N ASP A 301 21.65 8.28 16.93
CA ASP A 301 22.58 8.17 18.05
C ASP A 301 23.09 6.74 18.22
N GLU A 302 22.41 5.76 17.63
CA GLU A 302 22.78 4.34 17.61
C GLU A 302 22.44 3.72 16.24
N TRP A 303 23.28 2.82 15.76
CA TRP A 303 23.02 2.01 14.57
C TRP A 303 23.05 0.52 14.90
N MET A 304 21.94 -0.17 14.64
CA MET A 304 21.84 -1.63 14.71
C MET A 304 21.74 -2.16 13.28
N HIS A 305 22.62 -3.09 12.91
CA HIS A 305 22.69 -3.63 11.56
C HIS A 305 22.33 -5.12 11.54
N PRO A 306 21.05 -5.52 11.54
CA PRO A 306 20.71 -6.92 11.33
C PRO A 306 21.04 -7.35 9.89
N HIS A 307 21.24 -8.65 9.68
CA HIS A 307 21.28 -9.19 8.32
C HIS A 307 19.90 -8.93 7.63
N PRO A 308 19.86 -8.71 6.30
CA PRO A 308 18.61 -8.41 5.62
C PRO A 308 17.52 -9.47 5.86
N GLY A 309 16.37 -9.03 6.41
CA GLY A 309 15.20 -9.88 6.60
C GLY A 309 15.19 -10.67 7.92
N THR A 310 16.19 -10.47 8.78
CA THR A 310 16.25 -11.13 10.11
C THR A 310 15.75 -10.24 11.25
N ASP A 311 15.11 -9.11 10.92
CA ASP A 311 14.60 -8.12 11.87
C ASP A 311 13.60 -8.68 12.89
N GLY A 312 12.80 -9.69 12.49
CA GLY A 312 11.85 -10.36 13.38
C GLY A 312 12.55 -11.06 14.55
N ALA A 313 13.73 -11.65 14.34
CA ALA A 313 14.50 -12.29 15.41
C ALA A 313 15.00 -11.27 16.44
N LEU A 314 15.50 -10.13 15.97
CA LEU A 314 15.92 -9.01 16.83
C LEU A 314 14.74 -8.48 17.66
N ALA A 315 13.59 -8.25 17.04
CA ALA A 315 12.40 -7.76 17.74
C ALA A 315 11.85 -8.77 18.76
N LEU A 316 11.88 -10.07 18.45
CA LEU A 316 11.52 -11.11 19.43
C LEU A 316 12.46 -11.08 20.64
N ALA A 317 13.78 -10.97 20.44
CA ALA A 317 14.73 -10.87 21.53
C ALA A 317 14.56 -9.61 22.39
N MET A 318 14.25 -8.48 21.77
CA MET A 318 13.90 -7.27 22.51
C MET A 318 12.63 -7.49 23.33
N GLY A 319 11.60 -8.14 22.76
CA GLY A 319 10.37 -8.45 23.48
C GLY A 319 10.56 -9.42 24.63
N HIS A 320 11.50 -10.38 24.53
CA HIS A 320 11.87 -11.28 25.64
C HIS A 320 12.39 -10.48 26.83
N VAL A 321 13.29 -9.52 26.60
CA VAL A 321 13.83 -8.65 27.65
C VAL A 321 12.71 -7.81 28.29
N ILE A 322 11.81 -7.25 27.48
CA ILE A 322 10.68 -6.45 27.97
C ILE A 322 9.73 -7.29 28.84
N LEU A 323 9.28 -8.43 28.33
CA LEU A 323 8.37 -9.32 29.05
C LEU A 323 9.00 -9.84 30.34
N LYS A 324 10.28 -10.24 30.31
CA LYS A 324 10.98 -10.70 31.50
C LYS A 324 11.13 -9.58 32.54
N GLU A 325 11.69 -8.43 32.19
CA GLU A 325 12.06 -7.41 33.19
C GLU A 325 10.90 -6.52 33.65
N PHE A 326 9.89 -6.31 32.80
CA PHE A 326 8.81 -5.34 33.04
C PHE A 326 7.43 -5.96 33.26
N PHE A 327 7.31 -7.29 33.13
CA PHE A 327 6.09 -8.02 33.46
C PHE A 327 6.30 -9.15 34.46
N VAL A 328 7.38 -9.94 34.35
CA VAL A 328 7.61 -11.11 35.22
C VAL A 328 8.47 -10.79 36.43
N ASP A 329 9.70 -10.30 36.23
CA ASP A 329 10.63 -9.97 37.32
C ASP A 329 10.12 -8.78 38.14
N ARG A 330 9.49 -7.81 37.45
CA ARG A 330 8.81 -6.67 38.05
C ARG A 330 7.65 -6.24 37.17
N GLU A 331 6.43 -6.42 37.66
CA GLU A 331 5.24 -5.87 36.98
C GLU A 331 5.32 -4.32 36.95
N THR A 332 5.17 -3.76 35.75
CA THR A 332 5.11 -2.31 35.54
C THR A 332 3.63 -1.87 35.43
N PRO A 333 3.07 -1.13 36.40
CA PRO A 333 1.63 -0.86 36.47
C PRO A 333 1.04 -0.27 35.18
N PHE A 334 1.66 0.77 34.64
CA PHE A 334 1.23 1.39 33.38
C PHE A 334 1.12 0.39 32.22
N PHE A 335 2.09 -0.53 32.09
CA PHE A 335 2.07 -1.54 31.03
C PHE A 335 0.97 -2.57 31.29
N ALA A 336 0.88 -3.08 32.52
CA ALA A 336 -0.13 -4.06 32.91
C ALA A 336 -1.56 -3.54 32.71
N ASP A 337 -1.84 -2.32 33.16
CA ASP A 337 -3.15 -1.67 33.03
C ASP A 337 -3.53 -1.45 31.56
N TYR A 338 -2.57 -0.99 30.75
CA TYR A 338 -2.78 -0.81 29.32
C TYR A 338 -3.12 -2.15 28.63
N VAL A 339 -2.33 -3.20 28.86
CA VAL A 339 -2.57 -4.47 28.18
C VAL A 339 -3.82 -5.20 28.67
N ARG A 340 -4.18 -5.08 29.96
CA ARG A 340 -5.44 -5.65 30.48
C ARG A 340 -6.66 -5.09 29.77
N LYS A 341 -6.61 -3.79 29.41
CA LYS A 341 -7.75 -3.09 28.83
C LYS A 341 -7.80 -3.18 27.31
N PHE A 342 -6.67 -3.01 26.64
CA PHE A 342 -6.63 -2.71 25.21
C PHE A 342 -6.12 -3.86 24.32
N THR A 343 -5.76 -5.01 24.89
CA THR A 343 -5.25 -6.15 24.12
C THR A 343 -6.06 -7.43 24.37
N ASP A 344 -5.82 -8.46 23.56
CA ASP A 344 -6.36 -9.79 23.77
C ASP A 344 -5.58 -10.64 24.79
N LEU A 345 -4.54 -10.09 25.44
CA LEU A 345 -3.70 -10.82 26.41
C LEU A 345 -4.49 -11.53 27.53
N PRO A 346 -5.56 -10.95 28.12
CA PRO A 346 -6.37 -11.61 29.15
C PRO A 346 -7.33 -12.70 28.65
N PHE A 347 -7.54 -12.81 27.34
CA PHE A 347 -8.56 -13.71 26.79
C PHE A 347 -8.13 -15.18 26.88
N LEU A 348 -9.11 -16.06 27.08
CA LEU A 348 -8.90 -17.49 27.25
C LEU A 348 -8.80 -18.18 25.89
N VAL A 349 -7.76 -18.99 25.72
CA VAL A 349 -7.49 -19.83 24.55
C VAL A 349 -7.56 -21.29 24.96
N THR A 350 -8.26 -22.09 24.15
CA THR A 350 -8.36 -23.54 24.32
C THR A 350 -7.08 -24.23 23.86
N LEU A 351 -6.72 -25.33 24.54
CA LEU A 351 -5.63 -26.22 24.12
C LEU A 351 -6.22 -27.48 23.48
N LYS A 352 -5.69 -27.86 22.32
CA LYS A 352 -6.07 -29.07 21.56
C LYS A 352 -4.93 -30.08 21.62
N GLU A 353 -5.26 -31.35 21.82
CA GLU A 353 -4.29 -32.44 21.66
C GLU A 353 -3.97 -32.63 20.16
N SER A 354 -2.69 -32.69 19.81
CA SER A 354 -2.21 -33.04 18.47
C SER A 354 -1.18 -34.18 18.56
N ASP A 355 -0.77 -34.73 17.42
CA ASP A 355 0.24 -35.81 17.39
C ASP A 355 1.59 -35.37 17.99
N ALA A 356 1.88 -34.07 18.00
CA ALA A 356 3.08 -33.51 18.62
C ALA A 356 2.91 -33.21 20.13
N GLY A 357 1.67 -33.20 20.65
CA GLY A 357 1.32 -32.81 22.01
C GLY A 357 0.25 -31.70 22.03
N LEU A 358 0.06 -31.06 23.20
CA LEU A 358 -0.90 -29.98 23.34
C LEU A 358 -0.46 -28.72 22.57
N VAL A 359 -1.37 -28.14 21.79
CA VAL A 359 -1.12 -26.92 21.00
C VAL A 359 -2.20 -25.87 21.27
N PRO A 360 -1.89 -24.57 21.14
CA PRO A 360 -2.90 -23.50 21.16
C PRO A 360 -3.92 -23.69 20.03
N HIS A 361 -5.21 -23.48 20.33
CA HIS A 361 -6.31 -23.68 19.39
C HIS A 361 -7.20 -22.43 19.27
N LYS A 362 -8.47 -22.49 19.67
CA LYS A 362 -9.44 -21.39 19.47
C LYS A 362 -9.61 -20.54 20.72
N PHE A 363 -10.03 -19.28 20.56
CA PHE A 363 -10.58 -18.53 21.69
C PHE A 363 -11.77 -19.29 22.31
N LEU A 364 -11.80 -19.38 23.63
CA LEU A 364 -13.00 -19.80 24.34
C LEU A 364 -14.04 -18.67 24.22
N ASN A 365 -15.26 -19.00 23.81
CA ASN A 365 -16.34 -18.02 23.64
C ASN A 365 -17.58 -18.37 24.49
N ALA A 366 -18.54 -17.44 24.54
CA ALA A 366 -19.77 -17.59 25.32
C ALA A 366 -20.60 -18.82 24.91
N ALA A 367 -20.60 -19.18 23.61
CA ALA A 367 -21.33 -20.36 23.13
C ALA A 367 -20.71 -21.67 23.66
N ASP A 368 -19.38 -21.75 23.78
CA ASP A 368 -18.69 -22.90 24.40
C ASP A 368 -19.05 -23.09 25.88
N LEU A 369 -19.49 -22.03 26.56
CA LEU A 369 -19.95 -22.05 27.95
C LEU A 369 -21.45 -22.33 28.08
N GLY A 370 -22.17 -22.50 26.96
CA GLY A 370 -23.63 -22.65 26.96
C GLY A 370 -24.38 -21.40 27.40
N GLN A 371 -23.77 -20.21 27.25
CA GLN A 371 -24.44 -18.94 27.58
C GLN A 371 -25.41 -18.55 26.46
N ASP A 372 -26.65 -18.27 26.83
CA ASP A 372 -27.70 -17.81 25.93
C ASP A 372 -27.66 -16.28 25.79
N VAL A 373 -26.72 -15.79 24.97
CA VAL A 373 -26.54 -14.36 24.66
C VAL A 373 -26.49 -14.16 23.15
N GLU A 374 -26.95 -13.00 22.67
CA GLU A 374 -26.90 -12.67 21.25
C GLU A 374 -25.47 -12.77 20.71
N ASN A 375 -25.30 -13.42 19.55
CA ASN A 375 -24.01 -13.65 18.89
C ASN A 375 -22.95 -14.33 19.79
N ALA A 376 -23.35 -15.27 20.67
CA ALA A 376 -22.47 -15.93 21.65
C ALA A 376 -21.16 -16.51 21.06
N GLN A 377 -21.21 -17.04 19.83
CA GLN A 377 -20.05 -17.59 19.13
C GLN A 377 -19.01 -16.53 18.69
N TRP A 378 -19.37 -15.25 18.76
CA TRP A 378 -18.51 -14.09 18.45
C TRP A 378 -18.16 -13.27 19.70
N LYS A 379 -18.31 -13.87 20.88
CA LYS A 379 -18.03 -13.26 22.19
C LYS A 379 -16.96 -14.08 22.94
N PRO A 380 -15.67 -13.92 22.60
CA PRO A 380 -14.57 -14.48 23.38
C PRO A 380 -14.63 -14.05 24.84
N VAL A 381 -14.19 -14.92 25.76
CA VAL A 381 -14.25 -14.70 27.20
C VAL A 381 -12.87 -14.52 27.84
N LEU A 382 -12.85 -13.81 28.96
CA LEU A 382 -11.69 -13.68 29.85
C LEU A 382 -12.07 -14.11 31.28
N LEU A 383 -11.09 -14.23 32.18
CA LEU A 383 -11.36 -14.47 33.60
C LEU A 383 -11.36 -13.16 34.38
N ASP A 384 -12.38 -12.93 35.18
CA ASP A 384 -12.45 -11.78 36.09
C ASP A 384 -11.78 -12.12 37.43
N ASP A 385 -10.83 -11.29 37.87
CA ASP A 385 -10.13 -11.44 39.15
C ASP A 385 -11.05 -11.22 40.35
N THR A 386 -12.10 -10.40 40.21
CA THR A 386 -13.02 -10.08 41.30
C THR A 386 -13.95 -11.26 41.62
N THR A 387 -14.51 -11.90 40.60
CA THR A 387 -15.46 -13.02 40.76
C THR A 387 -14.81 -14.39 40.62
N GLY A 388 -13.64 -14.49 39.98
CA GLY A 388 -12.97 -15.75 39.64
C GLY A 388 -13.66 -16.56 38.54
N GLN A 389 -14.64 -15.96 37.84
CA GLN A 389 -15.47 -16.60 36.82
C GLN A 389 -15.14 -16.11 35.40
N PRO A 390 -15.40 -16.94 34.37
CA PRO A 390 -15.33 -16.49 32.98
C PRO A 390 -16.43 -15.46 32.71
N THR A 391 -16.06 -14.37 32.06
CA THR A 391 -16.99 -13.30 31.68
C THR A 391 -16.75 -12.84 30.24
N VAL A 392 -17.80 -12.37 29.59
CA VAL A 392 -17.73 -11.71 28.28
C VAL A 392 -17.50 -10.22 28.53
N PRO A 393 -16.34 -9.66 28.16
CA PRO A 393 -16.16 -8.21 28.22
C PRO A 393 -16.94 -7.52 27.09
N ASN A 394 -17.41 -6.30 27.33
CA ASN A 394 -17.99 -5.43 26.29
C ASN A 394 -17.06 -5.28 25.09
N GLY A 395 -17.57 -4.93 23.90
CA GLY A 395 -16.74 -4.51 22.77
C GLY A 395 -16.26 -5.60 21.80
N THR A 396 -16.50 -6.88 22.06
CA THR A 396 -16.21 -7.95 21.07
C THR A 396 -17.04 -7.78 19.79
N LEU A 397 -16.69 -8.51 18.72
CA LEU A 397 -17.42 -8.48 17.45
C LEU A 397 -18.92 -8.80 17.63
N GLY A 398 -19.28 -9.74 18.51
CA GLY A 398 -20.67 -10.07 18.79
C GLY A 398 -21.50 -8.90 19.32
N HIS A 399 -20.88 -7.92 20.00
CA HIS A 399 -21.53 -6.68 20.44
C HIS A 399 -21.67 -5.68 19.29
N ARG A 400 -20.69 -5.62 18.39
CA ARG A 400 -20.67 -4.67 17.25
C ARG A 400 -21.93 -4.76 16.39
N TRP A 401 -22.40 -5.98 16.18
CA TRP A 401 -23.58 -6.31 15.36
C TRP A 401 -24.75 -6.83 16.22
N GLY A 402 -24.68 -6.65 17.54
CA GLY A 402 -25.76 -6.92 18.45
C GLY A 402 -26.77 -5.76 18.50
N SER A 403 -27.83 -5.96 19.27
CA SER A 403 -28.93 -5.00 19.43
C SER A 403 -28.69 -3.94 20.51
N GLU A 404 -27.77 -4.19 21.45
CA GLU A 404 -27.48 -3.32 22.59
C GLU A 404 -26.31 -2.34 22.32
N PRO A 405 -26.26 -1.17 22.98
CA PRO A 405 -25.21 -0.16 22.79
C PRO A 405 -23.94 -0.46 23.61
N ASP A 406 -23.50 -1.72 23.64
CA ASP A 406 -22.42 -2.22 24.51
C ASP A 406 -21.11 -2.53 23.75
N TRP A 407 -20.99 -2.05 22.50
CA TRP A 407 -19.76 -2.17 21.74
C TRP A 407 -18.72 -1.11 22.17
N ASN A 408 -18.18 -1.26 23.38
CA ASN A 408 -17.17 -0.36 23.96
C ASN A 408 -16.08 -1.11 24.74
N LEU A 409 -15.02 -0.38 25.10
CA LEU A 409 -13.89 -0.87 25.91
C LEU A 409 -14.02 -0.50 27.39
N ASP A 410 -15.22 -0.20 27.85
CA ASP A 410 -15.51 -0.02 29.27
C ASP A 410 -15.64 -1.39 29.93
N LEU A 411 -14.85 -1.61 30.99
CA LEU A 411 -14.82 -2.87 31.74
C LEU A 411 -15.75 -2.85 32.96
N GLY A 412 -16.29 -1.67 33.34
CA GLY A 412 -17.02 -1.50 34.59
C GLY A 412 -16.21 -2.01 35.78
N ASP A 413 -16.81 -2.91 36.57
CA ASP A 413 -16.17 -3.54 37.74
C ASP A 413 -15.31 -4.78 37.39
N THR A 414 -15.26 -5.19 36.12
CA THR A 414 -14.49 -6.37 35.68
C THR A 414 -13.00 -6.06 35.76
N VAL A 415 -12.23 -6.94 36.39
CA VAL A 415 -10.77 -6.86 36.44
C VAL A 415 -10.19 -8.04 35.66
N PRO A 416 -9.77 -7.85 34.39
CA PRO A 416 -9.23 -8.94 33.61
C PRO A 416 -7.96 -9.55 34.22
N ARG A 417 -7.99 -10.85 34.49
CA ARG A 417 -6.81 -11.62 34.88
C ARG A 417 -5.90 -11.82 33.67
N LEU A 418 -4.63 -11.39 33.78
CA LEU A 418 -3.65 -11.63 32.72
C LEU A 418 -3.15 -13.06 32.68
N SER A 419 -2.83 -13.68 33.82
CA SER A 419 -2.18 -14.99 33.87
C SER A 419 -2.91 -15.97 34.77
N LEU A 420 -2.96 -17.25 34.38
CA LEU A 420 -3.45 -18.33 35.24
C LEU A 420 -2.39 -18.86 36.21
N TYR A 421 -1.16 -18.31 36.18
CA TYR A 421 -0.04 -18.82 36.96
C TYR A 421 -0.25 -18.72 38.46
N ALA A 422 -0.04 -19.84 39.15
CA ALA A 422 0.11 -19.96 40.59
C ALA A 422 1.17 -21.02 40.89
N LEU A 423 1.94 -20.87 41.98
CA LEU A 423 3.06 -21.77 42.32
C LEU A 423 2.66 -23.25 42.37
N ASP A 424 1.48 -23.54 42.93
CA ASP A 424 0.90 -24.90 43.03
C ASP A 424 -0.27 -25.11 42.06
N GLY A 425 -0.33 -24.34 40.97
CA GLY A 425 -1.39 -24.40 39.96
C GLY A 425 -1.25 -25.56 38.99
N GLU A 426 -2.34 -25.92 38.29
CA GLU A 426 -2.30 -26.88 37.19
C GLU A 426 -1.48 -26.28 36.03
N THR A 427 -0.58 -27.07 35.46
CA THR A 427 0.28 -26.68 34.33
C THR A 427 0.24 -27.75 33.26
N ALA A 428 0.53 -27.36 32.02
CA ALA A 428 0.67 -28.28 30.89
C ALA A 428 1.88 -27.90 30.04
N GLU A 429 2.54 -28.89 29.45
CA GLU A 429 3.49 -28.66 28.36
C GLU A 429 2.73 -28.47 27.06
N ILE A 430 3.00 -27.37 26.37
CA ILE A 430 2.52 -27.09 25.02
C ILE A 430 3.68 -27.12 24.04
N VAL A 431 3.34 -27.39 22.78
CA VAL A 431 4.28 -27.37 21.66
C VAL A 431 3.98 -26.16 20.78
N LEU A 432 5.03 -25.42 20.45
CA LEU A 432 5.00 -24.22 19.62
C LEU A 432 5.91 -24.40 18.39
N PRO A 433 5.61 -23.75 17.26
CA PRO A 433 6.40 -23.89 16.05
C PRO A 433 7.72 -23.10 16.13
N ARG A 434 8.76 -23.65 15.49
CA ARG A 434 10.11 -23.06 15.38
C ARG A 434 10.60 -23.21 13.94
N PHE A 435 11.00 -22.13 13.27
CA PHE A 435 11.18 -22.15 11.81
C PHE A 435 12.63 -22.02 11.33
N GLU A 436 13.58 -21.66 12.19
CA GLU A 436 15.00 -21.56 11.80
C GLU A 436 15.66 -22.93 11.60
N GLU A 437 15.13 -23.99 12.23
CA GLU A 437 15.61 -25.37 12.06
C GLU A 437 14.99 -26.09 10.84
N GLY A 438 14.12 -25.40 10.08
CA GLY A 438 13.40 -25.96 8.94
C GLY A 438 12.00 -26.48 9.29
N ALA A 439 11.45 -27.36 8.44
CA ALA A 439 10.03 -27.76 8.46
C ALA A 439 9.62 -28.59 9.70
N GLU A 440 10.56 -29.16 10.45
CA GLU A 440 10.30 -30.02 11.62
C GLU A 440 10.50 -29.29 12.96
N GLY A 441 10.90 -28.02 12.94
CA GLY A 441 11.26 -27.30 14.16
C GLY A 441 10.07 -27.08 15.08
N THR A 442 10.19 -27.56 16.33
CA THR A 442 9.22 -27.33 17.40
C THR A 442 9.93 -26.99 18.70
N VAL A 443 9.19 -26.37 19.62
CA VAL A 443 9.69 -26.05 20.95
C VAL A 443 8.63 -26.32 22.01
N THR A 444 9.01 -27.03 23.06
CA THR A 444 8.13 -27.37 24.18
C THR A 444 8.31 -26.40 25.33
N ARG A 445 7.20 -25.83 25.82
CA ARG A 445 7.15 -24.85 26.91
C ARG A 445 5.97 -25.15 27.83
N GLY A 446 6.13 -24.88 29.13
CA GLY A 446 5.05 -24.99 30.10
C GLY A 446 4.17 -23.75 30.14
N VAL A 447 2.86 -23.92 30.25
CA VAL A 447 1.89 -22.85 30.55
C VAL A 447 1.01 -23.25 31.73
N PRO A 448 0.57 -22.28 32.56
CA PRO A 448 -0.48 -22.53 33.53
C PRO A 448 -1.82 -22.74 32.81
N VAL A 449 -2.62 -23.66 33.32
CA VAL A 449 -3.89 -24.06 32.70
C VAL A 449 -5.00 -24.14 33.73
N ARG A 450 -6.24 -24.08 33.24
CA ARG A 450 -7.45 -24.37 34.03
C ARG A 450 -8.46 -25.10 33.15
N ARG A 451 -9.32 -25.91 33.77
CA ARG A 451 -10.49 -26.48 33.08
C ARG A 451 -11.71 -25.57 33.26
N ILE A 452 -12.24 -25.07 32.15
CA ILE A 452 -13.41 -24.19 32.11
C ILE A 452 -14.33 -24.71 30.98
N GLY A 453 -15.62 -24.89 31.28
CA GLY A 453 -16.58 -25.43 30.29
C GLY A 453 -16.17 -26.81 29.75
N GLY A 454 -15.48 -27.63 30.54
CA GLY A 454 -14.95 -28.94 30.11
C GLY A 454 -13.70 -28.88 29.23
N ARG A 455 -13.22 -27.68 28.85
CA ARG A 455 -12.04 -27.48 27.99
C ARG A 455 -10.83 -27.08 28.82
N LEU A 456 -9.64 -27.54 28.42
CA LEU A 456 -8.37 -27.07 28.98
C LEU A 456 -8.03 -25.72 28.34
N VAL A 457 -7.83 -24.69 29.16
CA VAL A 457 -7.58 -23.33 28.68
C VAL A 457 -6.37 -22.69 29.35
N THR A 458 -5.77 -21.74 28.65
CA THR A 458 -4.76 -20.80 29.16
C THR A 458 -5.09 -19.39 28.67
N THR A 459 -4.29 -18.38 29.00
CA THR A 459 -4.47 -17.01 28.49
C THR A 459 -3.54 -16.73 27.30
N VAL A 460 -3.88 -15.77 26.44
CA VAL A 460 -2.96 -15.30 25.40
C VAL A 460 -1.66 -14.77 26.00
N TYR A 461 -1.73 -14.13 27.18
CA TYR A 461 -0.55 -13.67 27.91
C TYR A 461 0.41 -14.82 28.29
N ASP A 462 -0.13 -15.91 28.82
CA ASP A 462 0.66 -17.09 29.17
C ASP A 462 1.30 -17.74 27.94
N LEU A 463 0.58 -17.77 26.82
CA LEU A 463 1.11 -18.20 25.52
C LEU A 463 2.22 -17.27 25.00
N MET A 464 2.06 -15.95 25.14
CA MET A 464 3.08 -14.98 24.77
C MET A 464 4.37 -15.15 25.58
N LEU A 465 4.27 -15.36 26.90
CA LEU A 465 5.45 -15.64 27.72
C LEU A 465 6.15 -16.95 27.30
N ALA A 466 5.39 -17.99 26.97
CA ALA A 466 5.94 -19.23 26.43
C ALA A 466 6.63 -19.04 25.07
N GLN A 467 5.98 -18.35 24.13
CA GLN A 467 6.50 -18.04 22.80
C GLN A 467 7.79 -17.21 22.84
N TYR A 468 7.87 -16.25 23.77
CA TYR A 468 9.04 -15.42 23.99
C TYR A 468 10.06 -16.04 24.96
N ALA A 469 9.89 -17.30 25.36
CA ALA A 469 10.80 -18.03 26.24
C ALA A 469 11.04 -17.36 27.61
N VAL A 470 10.03 -16.71 28.19
CA VAL A 470 10.12 -16.09 29.53
C VAL A 470 9.74 -17.10 30.61
N ALA A 471 10.76 -17.62 31.29
CA ALA A 471 10.59 -18.65 32.31
C ALA A 471 9.86 -18.12 33.56
N ARG A 472 9.05 -18.99 34.17
CA ARG A 472 8.46 -18.77 35.51
C ARG A 472 8.66 -20.03 36.34
N VAL A 473 8.83 -19.85 37.65
CA VAL A 473 9.20 -20.92 38.58
C VAL A 473 8.16 -22.05 38.54
N GLY A 474 8.61 -23.31 38.44
CA GLY A 474 7.71 -24.47 38.50
C GLY A 474 6.95 -24.79 37.20
N LEU A 475 7.09 -23.99 36.13
CA LEU A 475 6.54 -24.37 34.82
C LEU A 475 7.43 -25.44 34.13
N PRO A 476 6.83 -26.49 33.55
CA PRO A 476 7.58 -27.54 32.83
C PRO A 476 8.10 -27.04 31.47
N GLY A 477 8.75 -27.90 30.69
CA GLY A 477 9.32 -27.58 29.39
C GLY A 477 10.77 -27.08 29.43
N ARG A 478 11.29 -26.71 28.26
CA ARG A 478 12.65 -26.17 28.11
C ARG A 478 12.61 -24.66 28.31
N TRP A 479 13.60 -24.07 28.98
CA TRP A 479 13.64 -22.63 29.23
C TRP A 479 15.08 -22.12 29.16
N PRO A 480 15.30 -20.86 28.77
CA PRO A 480 16.64 -20.33 28.66
C PRO A 480 17.25 -20.09 30.05
N ALA A 481 18.53 -20.43 30.19
CA ALA A 481 19.26 -20.20 31.45
C ALA A 481 19.61 -18.72 31.67
N SER A 482 19.87 -17.99 30.58
CA SER A 482 20.23 -16.57 30.61
C SER A 482 19.90 -15.89 29.27
N TYR A 483 20.20 -14.59 29.15
CA TYR A 483 20.05 -13.90 27.88
C TYR A 483 21.07 -14.34 26.83
N GLU A 484 22.21 -14.87 27.25
CA GLU A 484 23.31 -15.35 26.39
C GLU A 484 23.08 -16.77 25.83
N ASP A 485 22.00 -17.44 26.23
CA ASP A 485 21.61 -18.73 25.66
C ASP A 485 21.37 -18.57 24.15
N ALA A 486 22.20 -19.21 23.32
CA ALA A 486 22.12 -19.13 21.86
C ALA A 486 21.15 -20.15 21.23
N ASP A 487 20.75 -21.17 21.98
CA ASP A 487 19.99 -22.30 21.45
C ASP A 487 18.48 -22.10 21.62
N THR A 488 18.08 -21.23 22.54
CA THR A 488 16.67 -20.95 22.85
C THR A 488 16.10 -19.82 22.00
N PRO A 489 15.08 -20.07 21.14
CA PRO A 489 14.44 -19.03 20.35
C PRO A 489 13.90 -17.87 21.19
N GLY A 490 14.12 -16.65 20.70
CA GLY A 490 13.66 -15.43 21.35
C GLY A 490 14.62 -14.84 22.39
N THR A 491 15.78 -15.44 22.69
CA THR A 491 16.78 -14.80 23.56
C THR A 491 17.70 -13.83 22.78
N PRO A 492 18.36 -12.88 23.48
CA PRO A 492 19.40 -12.03 22.88
C PRO A 492 20.61 -12.80 22.29
N GLY A 493 21.03 -13.90 22.91
CA GLY A 493 22.11 -14.76 22.42
C GLY A 493 21.71 -15.50 21.15
N TRP A 494 20.47 -16.01 21.09
CA TRP A 494 19.92 -16.66 19.90
C TRP A 494 19.85 -15.70 18.71
N GLN A 495 19.31 -14.49 18.90
CA GLN A 495 19.21 -13.56 17.77
C GLN A 495 20.59 -13.15 17.24
N GLU A 496 21.62 -13.10 18.09
CA GLU A 496 22.99 -12.75 17.66
C GLU A 496 23.57 -13.80 16.69
N THR A 497 23.10 -15.05 16.74
CA THR A 497 23.49 -16.09 15.77
C THR A 497 22.82 -15.95 14.41
N LEU A 498 21.67 -15.28 14.34
CA LEU A 498 20.84 -15.14 13.14
C LEU A 498 20.99 -13.76 12.49
N THR A 499 21.23 -12.75 13.31
CA THR A 499 21.48 -11.37 12.90
C THR A 499 22.98 -11.07 12.99
N SER A 500 23.36 -9.81 12.75
CA SER A 500 24.71 -9.31 13.06
C SER A 500 24.71 -8.31 14.22
N VAL A 501 23.63 -8.27 15.01
CA VAL A 501 23.48 -7.37 16.16
C VAL A 501 23.94 -8.07 17.44
N PRO A 502 24.91 -7.52 18.18
CA PRO A 502 25.35 -8.11 19.44
C PRO A 502 24.23 -8.20 20.48
N ALA A 503 24.16 -9.31 21.23
CA ALA A 503 23.16 -9.54 22.29
C ALA A 503 23.13 -8.39 23.31
N ALA A 504 24.31 -7.90 23.71
CA ALA A 504 24.44 -6.79 24.64
C ALA A 504 23.81 -5.49 24.12
N GLN A 505 23.91 -5.23 22.80
CA GLN A 505 23.30 -4.07 22.16
C GLN A 505 21.77 -4.21 22.15
N ALA A 506 21.27 -5.39 21.78
CA ALA A 506 19.83 -5.69 21.77
C ALA A 506 19.20 -5.53 23.18
N ILE A 507 19.85 -6.07 24.22
CA ILE A 507 19.40 -5.93 25.62
C ILE A 507 19.36 -4.46 26.04
N ARG A 508 20.42 -3.69 25.76
CA ARG A 508 20.49 -2.27 26.12
C ARG A 508 19.38 -1.47 25.46
N VAL A 509 19.19 -1.63 24.15
CA VAL A 509 18.16 -0.87 23.40
C VAL A 509 16.76 -1.26 23.86
N ALA A 510 16.49 -2.55 24.12
CA ALA A 510 15.20 -2.99 24.66
C ALA A 510 14.90 -2.36 26.03
N ARG A 511 15.88 -2.33 26.94
CA ARG A 511 15.74 -1.70 28.27
C ARG A 511 15.53 -0.21 28.17
N GLU A 512 16.30 0.49 27.35
CA GLU A 512 16.14 1.94 27.14
C GLU A 512 14.76 2.27 26.58
N PHE A 513 14.29 1.50 25.59
CA PHE A 513 12.99 1.68 24.97
C PHE A 513 11.85 1.50 26.00
N ALA A 514 11.87 0.40 26.75
CA ALA A 514 10.85 0.12 27.76
C ALA A 514 10.92 1.06 28.96
N ASP A 515 12.10 1.40 29.48
CA ASP A 515 12.22 2.37 30.57
C ASP A 515 11.75 3.76 30.14
N THR A 516 12.04 4.18 28.90
CA THR A 516 11.54 5.44 28.36
C THR A 516 10.02 5.42 28.22
N ALA A 517 9.44 4.34 27.68
CA ALA A 517 7.99 4.20 27.59
C ALA A 517 7.33 4.25 28.97
N ARG A 518 7.90 3.56 29.97
CA ARG A 518 7.42 3.58 31.35
C ARG A 518 7.45 4.98 31.96
N ARG A 519 8.54 5.72 31.78
CA ARG A 519 8.73 7.06 32.36
C ARG A 519 7.94 8.15 31.65
N SER A 520 7.59 7.92 30.40
CA SER A 520 6.89 8.88 29.55
C SER A 520 5.43 8.53 29.31
N GLU A 521 4.95 7.41 29.86
CA GLU A 521 3.61 6.85 29.65
C GLU A 521 3.31 6.58 28.17
N GLY A 522 4.25 5.92 27.50
CA GLY A 522 4.06 5.38 26.15
C GLY A 522 4.61 6.24 25.01
N ARG A 523 5.48 7.23 25.26
CA ARG A 523 6.04 8.10 24.20
C ARG A 523 7.28 7.50 23.51
N CYS A 524 7.17 6.23 23.11
CA CYS A 524 8.16 5.56 22.26
C CYS A 524 7.54 5.19 20.92
N MET A 525 8.23 5.51 19.83
CA MET A 525 7.71 5.36 18.47
C MET A 525 8.68 4.56 17.59
N ILE A 526 8.14 3.66 16.76
CA ILE A 526 8.90 2.95 15.73
C ILE A 526 8.42 3.42 14.36
N LEU A 527 9.29 4.11 13.62
CA LEU A 527 9.11 4.46 12.22
C LEU A 527 9.52 3.25 11.36
N MET A 528 8.54 2.55 10.80
CA MET A 528 8.74 1.37 9.97
C MET A 528 8.40 1.64 8.50
N GLY A 529 8.95 0.84 7.59
CA GLY A 529 8.73 1.05 6.16
C GLY A 529 9.05 -0.15 5.28
N ALA A 530 9.20 0.10 3.98
CA ALA A 530 9.43 -0.93 2.97
C ALA A 530 10.73 -1.73 3.15
N GLY A 531 11.67 -1.31 4.02
CA GLY A 531 12.85 -2.10 4.37
C GLY A 531 12.49 -3.44 5.04
N THR A 532 11.38 -3.45 5.78
CA THR A 532 10.85 -4.61 6.52
C THR A 532 9.50 -5.09 5.97
N ASN A 533 8.71 -4.23 5.29
CA ASN A 533 7.38 -4.61 4.78
C ASN A 533 7.39 -5.39 3.45
N HIS A 534 8.47 -5.34 2.67
CA HIS A 534 8.53 -5.95 1.33
C HIS A 534 9.11 -7.38 1.31
N TRP A 535 9.25 -8.00 2.48
CA TRP A 535 9.67 -9.40 2.67
C TRP A 535 8.46 -10.33 2.65
N PHE A 536 8.66 -11.59 2.25
CA PHE A 536 7.59 -12.58 2.21
C PHE A 536 6.90 -12.79 3.57
N HIS A 537 7.68 -12.72 4.66
CA HIS A 537 7.22 -12.81 6.04
C HIS A 537 7.09 -11.44 6.73
N SER A 538 6.66 -10.41 5.99
CA SER A 538 6.58 -9.04 6.53
C SER A 538 5.57 -8.92 7.68
N GLU A 539 4.46 -9.66 7.64
CA GLU A 539 3.46 -9.61 8.72
C GLU A 539 3.99 -10.15 10.05
N THR A 540 4.82 -11.20 10.06
CA THR A 540 5.41 -11.68 11.31
C THR A 540 6.51 -10.75 11.84
N ILE A 541 7.30 -10.15 10.95
CA ILE A 541 8.25 -9.07 11.31
C ILE A 541 7.51 -7.90 11.95
N TYR A 542 6.44 -7.42 11.31
CA TYR A 542 5.65 -6.30 11.81
C TYR A 542 4.96 -6.63 13.13
N ARG A 543 4.37 -7.83 13.29
CA ARG A 543 3.77 -8.26 14.56
C ARG A 543 4.80 -8.29 15.70
N ALA A 544 6.05 -8.64 15.44
CA ALA A 544 7.11 -8.56 16.44
C ALA A 544 7.42 -7.10 16.82
N PHE A 545 7.39 -6.14 15.88
CA PHE A 545 7.54 -4.70 16.19
C PHE A 545 6.34 -4.15 16.96
N LEU A 546 5.13 -4.47 16.51
CA LEU A 546 3.89 -4.05 17.14
C LEU A 546 3.79 -4.60 18.55
N ALA A 547 4.28 -5.82 18.81
CA ALA A 547 4.36 -6.37 20.15
C ALA A 547 5.18 -5.48 21.10
N LEU A 548 6.33 -4.94 20.68
CA LEU A 548 7.13 -4.02 21.50
C LEU A 548 6.34 -2.78 21.89
N LEU A 549 5.64 -2.17 20.92
CA LEU A 549 4.86 -0.94 21.13
C LEU A 549 3.60 -1.17 21.97
N THR A 550 2.88 -2.26 21.70
CA THR A 550 1.63 -2.60 22.38
C THR A 550 1.88 -3.06 23.81
N LEU A 551 2.94 -3.86 24.08
CA LEU A 551 3.33 -4.24 25.43
C LEU A 551 3.75 -3.04 26.28
N THR A 552 4.35 -2.02 25.67
CA THR A 552 4.82 -0.82 26.38
C THR A 552 3.81 0.32 26.41
N GLY A 553 2.55 0.08 26.01
CA GLY A 553 1.47 1.06 26.10
C GLY A 553 1.61 2.27 25.17
N CYS A 554 2.28 2.11 24.03
CA CYS A 554 2.62 3.22 23.14
C CYS A 554 1.54 3.54 22.09
N GLN A 555 0.65 2.61 21.73
CA GLN A 555 -0.39 2.90 20.73
C GLN A 555 -1.45 3.85 21.30
N GLY A 556 -1.95 4.79 20.50
CA GLY A 556 -2.95 5.76 20.95
C GLY A 556 -2.41 6.85 21.88
N ARG A 557 -1.10 7.12 21.85
CA ARG A 557 -0.42 8.16 22.65
C ARG A 557 0.38 9.09 21.74
N ASN A 558 0.29 10.40 21.95
CA ASN A 558 1.13 11.36 21.21
C ASN A 558 2.62 11.12 21.51
N GLY A 559 3.45 11.07 20.48
CA GLY A 559 4.85 10.67 20.58
C GLY A 559 5.07 9.16 20.73
N GLY A 560 4.01 8.36 20.64
CA GLY A 560 4.02 6.92 20.79
C GLY A 560 3.48 6.20 19.55
N GLY A 561 3.79 4.91 19.46
CA GLY A 561 3.08 4.00 18.58
C GLY A 561 3.82 3.69 17.28
N TRP A 562 3.07 3.15 16.34
CA TRP A 562 3.60 2.59 15.11
C TRP A 562 3.47 3.61 13.96
N GLY A 563 4.62 4.10 13.49
CA GLY A 563 4.70 4.98 12.33
C GLY A 563 5.08 4.22 11.08
N HIS A 564 4.14 3.51 10.44
CA HIS A 564 4.40 2.92 9.12
C HIS A 564 4.21 3.93 8.02
N TYR A 565 5.26 4.16 7.24
CA TYR A 565 5.21 5.05 6.10
C TYR A 565 5.72 4.34 4.86
N VAL A 566 4.95 4.40 3.78
CA VAL A 566 5.21 3.72 2.51
C VAL A 566 4.79 4.64 1.36
N GLY A 567 3.74 4.30 0.60
CA GLY A 567 2.98 5.19 -0.25
C GLY A 567 1.98 6.08 0.51
N GLN A 568 1.45 7.07 -0.20
CA GLN A 568 0.52 8.09 0.25
C GLN A 568 -0.91 7.54 0.27
N GLU A 569 -1.19 6.59 1.15
CA GLU A 569 -2.44 5.82 1.12
C GLU A 569 -3.63 6.62 1.71
N LYS A 570 -3.39 7.45 2.73
CA LYS A 570 -4.44 8.15 3.49
C LYS A 570 -5.13 9.27 2.72
N CYS A 571 -6.17 8.88 2.00
CA CYS A 571 -7.13 9.80 1.38
C CYS A 571 -8.09 10.30 2.45
N ARG A 572 -7.77 11.42 3.11
CA ARG A 572 -8.51 11.89 4.30
C ARG A 572 -10.02 12.02 4.06
N PRO A 573 -10.53 12.64 2.97
CA PRO A 573 -11.96 12.69 2.67
C PRO A 573 -12.44 11.39 2.00
N VAL A 574 -12.22 10.26 2.67
CA VAL A 574 -12.35 8.92 2.08
C VAL A 574 -13.78 8.62 1.68
N THR A 575 -14.78 9.01 2.50
CA THR A 575 -16.19 8.70 2.21
C THR A 575 -16.67 9.36 0.92
N GLY A 576 -16.33 10.64 0.72
CA GLY A 576 -16.69 11.38 -0.49
C GLY A 576 -15.98 10.85 -1.73
N TRP A 577 -14.67 10.58 -1.62
CA TRP A 577 -13.89 9.98 -2.72
C TRP A 577 -14.40 8.58 -3.08
N ALA A 578 -14.57 7.69 -2.10
CA ALA A 578 -14.97 6.30 -2.31
C ALA A 578 -16.36 6.24 -2.96
N THR A 579 -17.28 7.13 -2.55
CA THR A 579 -18.62 7.22 -3.14
C THR A 579 -18.54 7.45 -4.65
N LEU A 580 -17.75 8.45 -5.08
CA LEU A 580 -17.60 8.78 -6.50
C LEU A 580 -16.81 7.73 -7.27
N ALA A 581 -15.69 7.25 -6.71
CA ALA A 581 -14.80 6.29 -7.35
C ALA A 581 -15.48 4.94 -7.59
N ALA A 582 -16.31 4.48 -6.66
CA ALA A 582 -17.10 3.26 -6.80
C ALA A 582 -18.40 3.45 -7.60
N ALA A 583 -18.72 4.68 -8.02
CA ALA A 583 -20.03 5.05 -8.58
C ALA A 583 -21.23 4.57 -7.74
N SER A 584 -21.02 4.46 -6.41
CA SER A 584 -22.01 3.93 -5.46
C SER A 584 -23.19 4.87 -5.21
N ASP A 585 -23.12 6.08 -5.75
CA ASP A 585 -24.22 7.02 -5.89
C ASP A 585 -25.24 6.60 -6.97
N TRP A 586 -24.85 5.74 -7.93
CA TRP A 586 -25.73 5.24 -9.00
C TRP A 586 -26.04 3.76 -8.90
N SER A 587 -25.05 2.93 -8.54
CA SER A 587 -25.20 1.47 -8.51
C SER A 587 -24.34 0.86 -7.41
N ARG A 588 -24.86 -0.13 -6.70
CA ARG A 588 -24.13 -0.90 -5.68
C ARG A 588 -24.39 -2.39 -5.90
N PRO A 589 -23.39 -3.28 -5.71
CA PRO A 589 -21.99 -2.99 -5.41
C PRO A 589 -21.10 -2.74 -6.66
N PRO A 590 -19.91 -2.11 -6.50
CA PRO A 590 -18.88 -2.07 -7.55
C PRO A 590 -18.12 -3.40 -7.64
N ARG A 591 -17.27 -3.56 -8.67
CA ARG A 591 -16.25 -4.62 -8.73
C ARG A 591 -14.89 -4.05 -8.31
N GLN A 592 -14.29 -4.62 -7.26
CA GLN A 592 -12.98 -4.23 -6.71
C GLN A 592 -12.14 -5.49 -6.49
N MET A 593 -10.89 -5.49 -6.95
CA MET A 593 -10.09 -6.70 -7.15
C MET A 593 -8.73 -6.62 -6.45
N ILE A 594 -8.26 -7.72 -5.86
CA ILE A 594 -6.90 -7.85 -5.34
C ILE A 594 -5.87 -7.89 -6.48
N GLY A 595 -5.04 -6.85 -6.59
CA GLY A 595 -4.12 -6.64 -7.70
C GLY A 595 -3.06 -7.74 -7.81
N ALA A 596 -2.46 -8.16 -6.69
CA ALA A 596 -1.43 -9.21 -6.72
C ALA A 596 -1.99 -10.56 -7.19
N GLY A 597 -3.16 -10.98 -6.68
CA GLY A 597 -3.84 -12.20 -7.13
C GLY A 597 -4.25 -12.14 -8.60
N TRP A 598 -4.77 -10.99 -9.04
CA TRP A 598 -5.15 -10.77 -10.44
C TRP A 598 -3.93 -10.87 -11.38
N PHE A 599 -2.82 -10.19 -11.06
CA PHE A 599 -1.63 -10.28 -11.88
C PHE A 599 -0.97 -11.65 -11.84
N TYR A 600 -0.99 -12.35 -10.69
CA TYR A 600 -0.48 -13.71 -10.56
C TYR A 600 -1.13 -14.68 -11.56
N LEU A 601 -2.46 -14.65 -11.67
CA LEU A 601 -3.23 -15.47 -12.61
C LEU A 601 -3.05 -15.02 -14.05
N HIS A 602 -3.24 -13.72 -14.33
CA HIS A 602 -3.36 -13.22 -15.71
C HIS A 602 -2.03 -12.87 -16.39
N THR A 603 -0.92 -13.02 -15.67
CA THR A 603 0.44 -13.02 -16.23
C THR A 603 1.08 -14.41 -16.19
N ASP A 604 0.30 -15.42 -15.85
CA ASP A 604 0.68 -16.84 -15.77
C ASP A 604 1.85 -17.14 -14.84
N GLN A 605 2.15 -16.24 -13.89
CA GLN A 605 3.24 -16.45 -12.94
C GLN A 605 3.02 -17.71 -12.09
N TRP A 606 1.76 -18.07 -11.85
CA TRP A 606 1.37 -19.32 -11.20
C TRP A 606 1.93 -20.58 -11.88
N ARG A 607 2.07 -20.58 -13.21
CA ARG A 607 2.64 -21.74 -13.95
C ARG A 607 4.10 -21.99 -13.65
N TYR A 608 4.80 -20.95 -13.17
CA TYR A 608 6.23 -20.97 -12.84
C TYR A 608 6.45 -21.05 -11.33
N ASP A 609 5.39 -20.96 -10.54
CA ASP A 609 5.48 -20.90 -9.10
C ASP A 609 5.61 -22.30 -8.50
N THR A 610 6.85 -22.75 -8.36
CA THR A 610 7.16 -24.07 -7.82
C THR A 610 7.23 -24.12 -6.29
N LEU A 611 6.81 -23.06 -5.58
CA LEU A 611 6.71 -23.06 -4.12
C LEU A 611 5.57 -23.99 -3.68
N PRO A 612 5.86 -25.15 -3.06
CA PRO A 612 4.81 -25.99 -2.50
C PRO A 612 4.24 -25.29 -1.28
N THR A 613 2.91 -25.12 -1.20
CA THR A 613 2.30 -24.39 -0.09
C THR A 613 2.53 -25.10 1.24
N GLU A 614 2.55 -26.44 1.22
CA GLU A 614 2.89 -27.27 2.39
C GLU A 614 4.28 -26.96 2.99
N SER A 615 5.22 -26.42 2.20
CA SER A 615 6.53 -26.02 2.73
C SER A 615 6.47 -24.79 3.65
N LEU A 616 5.36 -24.05 3.61
CA LEU A 616 5.09 -22.93 4.50
C LEU A 616 4.33 -23.36 5.76
N ALA A 617 3.77 -24.58 5.77
CA ALA A 617 2.99 -25.10 6.88
C ALA A 617 3.88 -25.32 8.11
N SER A 618 3.25 -25.22 9.28
CA SER A 618 3.84 -25.61 10.54
C SER A 618 3.93 -27.13 10.64
N PRO A 619 4.94 -27.68 11.33
CA PRO A 619 4.93 -29.09 11.72
C PRO A 619 3.75 -29.46 12.65
N LEU A 620 3.05 -28.45 13.19
CA LEU A 620 1.87 -28.61 14.03
C LEU A 620 0.55 -28.41 13.25
N GLY A 621 0.62 -28.21 11.93
CA GLY A 621 -0.55 -28.06 11.06
C GLY A 621 -1.33 -29.36 10.87
N ASP A 622 -2.59 -29.25 10.43
CA ASP A 622 -3.46 -30.40 10.16
C ASP A 622 -3.26 -30.94 8.72
N GLY A 623 -2.27 -30.43 7.96
CA GLY A 623 -1.94 -30.91 6.60
C GLY A 623 -2.84 -30.34 5.50
N ARG A 624 -3.47 -29.19 5.75
CA ARG A 624 -4.49 -28.59 4.86
C ARG A 624 -3.93 -28.15 3.50
N PHE A 625 -2.63 -27.85 3.43
CA PHE A 625 -1.97 -27.42 2.20
C PHE A 625 -1.26 -28.54 1.43
N ALA A 626 -1.48 -29.80 1.82
CA ALA A 626 -0.85 -30.95 1.17
C ALA A 626 -1.11 -30.95 -0.35
N GLY A 627 -0.03 -30.95 -1.12
CA GLY A 627 -0.06 -30.92 -2.59
C GLY A 627 -0.68 -29.67 -3.21
N MET A 628 -0.86 -28.57 -2.46
CA MET A 628 -1.40 -27.31 -2.97
C MET A 628 -0.29 -26.34 -3.41
N THR A 629 -0.59 -25.55 -4.43
CA THR A 629 0.18 -24.38 -4.87
C THR A 629 -0.50 -23.09 -4.43
N GLY A 630 0.17 -21.94 -4.65
CA GLY A 630 -0.44 -20.63 -4.43
C GLY A 630 -1.72 -20.41 -5.26
N ALA A 631 -1.81 -20.99 -6.47
CA ALA A 631 -3.01 -20.95 -7.31
C ALA A 631 -4.18 -21.72 -6.68
N ASP A 632 -3.92 -22.90 -6.11
CA ASP A 632 -4.93 -23.69 -5.41
C ASP A 632 -5.49 -22.96 -4.18
N CYS A 633 -4.62 -22.28 -3.44
CA CYS A 633 -5.03 -21.45 -2.30
C CYS A 633 -5.90 -20.26 -2.74
N LEU A 634 -5.54 -19.61 -3.85
CA LEU A 634 -6.32 -18.51 -4.40
C LEU A 634 -7.70 -18.99 -4.91
N ALA A 635 -7.76 -20.14 -5.58
CA ALA A 635 -9.00 -20.75 -6.02
C ALA A 635 -9.91 -21.14 -4.85
N ALA A 636 -9.36 -21.75 -3.80
CA ALA A 636 -10.11 -22.08 -2.58
C ALA A 636 -10.65 -20.81 -1.88
N SER A 637 -9.82 -19.78 -1.74
CA SER A 637 -10.21 -18.48 -1.18
C SER A 637 -11.34 -17.83 -1.99
N ALA A 638 -11.26 -17.88 -3.32
CA ALA A 638 -12.31 -17.38 -4.21
C ALA A 638 -13.61 -18.18 -4.08
N ARG A 639 -13.57 -19.53 -4.05
CA ARG A 639 -14.75 -20.36 -3.81
C ARG A 639 -15.44 -19.96 -2.52
N MET A 640 -14.70 -19.89 -1.41
CA MET A 640 -15.23 -19.52 -0.09
C MET A 640 -15.73 -18.06 0.01
N GLY A 641 -15.57 -17.26 -1.05
CA GLY A 641 -15.97 -15.86 -1.09
C GLY A 641 -15.06 -14.94 -0.28
N TRP A 642 -13.87 -15.40 0.10
CA TRP A 642 -12.95 -14.67 0.96
C TRP A 642 -12.28 -13.50 0.25
N MET A 643 -11.74 -13.75 -0.95
CA MET A 643 -11.06 -12.75 -1.78
C MET A 643 -11.81 -12.58 -3.09
N PRO A 644 -11.89 -11.36 -3.66
CA PRO A 644 -12.53 -11.15 -4.95
C PRO A 644 -11.71 -11.80 -6.07
N SER A 645 -12.40 -12.31 -7.09
CA SER A 645 -11.76 -12.80 -8.32
C SER A 645 -12.57 -12.35 -9.54
N TYR A 646 -11.88 -11.61 -10.43
CA TYR A 646 -12.43 -11.14 -11.70
C TYR A 646 -11.47 -11.47 -12.85
N PRO A 647 -11.96 -12.02 -13.98
CA PRO A 647 -13.32 -12.49 -14.18
C PRO A 647 -13.82 -13.51 -13.14
N THR A 648 -15.11 -13.49 -12.80
CA THR A 648 -15.65 -14.35 -11.73
C THR A 648 -16.09 -15.69 -12.28
N PHE A 649 -16.99 -15.66 -13.26
CA PHE A 649 -17.59 -16.85 -13.85
C PHE A 649 -16.98 -17.12 -15.23
N ASP A 650 -17.00 -18.36 -15.68
CA ASP A 650 -16.57 -18.75 -17.02
C ASP A 650 -17.48 -18.23 -18.15
N ARG A 651 -18.58 -17.54 -17.82
CA ARG A 651 -19.51 -16.93 -18.77
C ARG A 651 -19.70 -15.43 -18.53
N ASN A 652 -20.35 -14.77 -19.49
CA ASN A 652 -20.71 -13.36 -19.39
C ASN A 652 -21.75 -13.15 -18.27
N PRO A 653 -21.44 -12.39 -17.20
CA PRO A 653 -22.36 -12.19 -16.09
C PRO A 653 -23.63 -11.41 -16.46
N LEU A 654 -23.66 -10.76 -17.64
CA LEU A 654 -24.89 -10.16 -18.17
C LEU A 654 -25.89 -11.21 -18.66
N GLU A 655 -25.43 -12.33 -19.20
CA GLU A 655 -26.31 -13.44 -19.60
C GLU A 655 -26.86 -14.17 -18.36
N LEU A 656 -26.03 -14.30 -17.33
CA LEU A 656 -26.45 -14.87 -16.04
C LEU A 656 -27.50 -13.99 -15.36
N GLY A 657 -27.30 -12.66 -15.39
CA GLY A 657 -28.21 -11.68 -14.79
C GLY A 657 -29.58 -11.58 -15.47
N GLU A 658 -29.72 -12.04 -16.72
CA GLU A 658 -30.98 -12.01 -17.49
C GLU A 658 -31.91 -13.19 -17.21
N ARG A 659 -31.47 -14.17 -16.43
CA ARG A 659 -32.29 -15.32 -16.02
C ARG A 659 -33.46 -14.87 -15.12
N GLU A 660 -34.45 -15.75 -14.97
CA GLU A 660 -35.63 -15.51 -14.13
C GLU A 660 -35.22 -15.31 -12.66
N ASP A 661 -34.46 -16.26 -12.10
CA ASP A 661 -33.78 -16.14 -10.80
C ASP A 661 -32.26 -16.30 -10.99
N PRO A 662 -31.53 -15.19 -11.26
CA PRO A 662 -30.09 -15.23 -11.51
C PRO A 662 -29.26 -15.78 -10.36
N VAL A 663 -29.67 -15.52 -9.11
CA VAL A 663 -28.89 -15.90 -7.93
C VAL A 663 -29.06 -17.38 -7.65
N ALA A 664 -30.30 -17.86 -7.56
CA ALA A 664 -30.54 -19.28 -7.30
C ALA A 664 -30.00 -20.16 -8.43
N SER A 665 -30.21 -19.76 -9.69
CA SER A 665 -29.69 -20.49 -10.85
C SER A 665 -28.16 -20.56 -10.86
N ALA A 666 -27.46 -19.47 -10.51
CA ALA A 666 -26.00 -19.50 -10.46
C ALA A 666 -25.48 -20.41 -9.33
N VAL A 667 -26.11 -20.39 -8.15
CA VAL A 667 -25.75 -21.29 -7.03
C VAL A 667 -25.96 -22.76 -7.40
N GLU A 668 -27.11 -23.10 -7.98
CA GLU A 668 -27.41 -24.47 -8.42
C GLU A 668 -26.44 -24.94 -9.52
N GLU A 669 -26.13 -24.08 -10.49
CA GLU A 669 -25.20 -24.45 -11.57
C GLU A 669 -23.75 -24.58 -11.09
N LEU A 670 -23.31 -23.75 -10.14
CA LEU A 670 -22.00 -23.88 -9.48
C LEU A 670 -21.93 -25.18 -8.67
N LYS A 671 -22.98 -25.48 -7.89
CA LYS A 671 -23.07 -26.73 -7.12
C LYS A 671 -23.09 -27.97 -8.03
N ALA A 672 -23.70 -27.85 -9.20
CA ALA A 672 -23.75 -28.91 -10.21
C ALA A 672 -22.49 -28.99 -11.11
N GLY A 673 -21.57 -28.02 -11.02
CA GLY A 673 -20.37 -27.94 -11.87
C GLY A 673 -20.65 -27.61 -13.34
N THR A 674 -21.76 -26.96 -13.64
CA THR A 674 -22.14 -26.53 -15.02
C THR A 674 -21.89 -25.03 -15.28
N LEU A 675 -21.66 -24.29 -14.21
CA LEU A 675 -21.06 -22.95 -14.19
C LEU A 675 -19.77 -23.08 -13.36
N GLU A 676 -18.66 -22.53 -13.84
CA GLU A 676 -17.36 -22.65 -13.18
C GLU A 676 -16.84 -21.27 -12.78
N LEU A 677 -15.98 -21.23 -11.74
CA LEU A 677 -15.26 -20.02 -11.41
C LEU A 677 -14.08 -19.85 -12.37
N ALA A 678 -13.96 -18.67 -12.98
CA ALA A 678 -12.90 -18.37 -13.95
C ALA A 678 -11.48 -18.43 -13.35
N THR A 679 -11.36 -18.38 -12.02
CA THR A 679 -10.09 -18.59 -11.30
C THR A 679 -9.58 -20.04 -11.37
N GLU A 680 -10.45 -21.00 -11.69
CA GLU A 680 -10.12 -22.43 -11.79
C GLU A 680 -9.63 -22.82 -13.19
N ASP A 681 -9.88 -21.99 -14.22
CA ASP A 681 -9.27 -22.12 -15.55
C ASP A 681 -8.91 -20.72 -16.11
N PRO A 682 -7.88 -20.05 -15.54
CA PRO A 682 -7.51 -18.68 -15.93
C PRO A 682 -6.90 -18.60 -17.34
N ASP A 683 -6.55 -19.73 -17.94
CA ASP A 683 -5.98 -19.83 -19.29
C ASP A 683 -7.04 -20.11 -20.36
N ALA A 684 -8.30 -20.39 -19.99
CA ALA A 684 -9.39 -20.47 -20.95
C ALA A 684 -9.63 -19.11 -21.64
N PRO A 685 -9.78 -19.06 -22.98
CA PRO A 685 -9.96 -17.78 -23.69
C PRO A 685 -11.10 -16.92 -23.17
N GLN A 686 -12.22 -17.50 -22.77
CA GLN A 686 -13.34 -16.77 -22.19
C GLN A 686 -13.01 -16.11 -20.83
N ASN A 687 -11.96 -16.55 -20.13
CA ASN A 687 -11.54 -16.07 -18.82
C ASN A 687 -10.41 -15.03 -18.88
N TRP A 688 -9.92 -14.69 -20.07
CA TRP A 688 -8.86 -13.70 -20.22
C TRP A 688 -9.38 -12.28 -20.00
N PRO A 689 -8.62 -11.43 -19.29
CA PRO A 689 -8.84 -10.00 -19.35
C PRO A 689 -8.49 -9.48 -20.73
N ARG A 690 -9.41 -8.72 -21.34
CA ARG A 690 -9.32 -8.25 -22.72
C ARG A 690 -8.90 -6.80 -22.83
N VAL A 691 -9.39 -5.93 -21.96
CA VAL A 691 -9.10 -4.50 -22.01
C VAL A 691 -8.53 -4.04 -20.68
N MET A 692 -7.47 -3.25 -20.72
CA MET A 692 -6.87 -2.69 -19.53
C MET A 692 -6.51 -1.22 -19.73
N THR A 693 -6.93 -0.40 -18.78
CA THR A 693 -6.62 1.03 -18.74
C THR A 693 -5.66 1.33 -17.59
N VAL A 694 -4.53 1.95 -17.90
CA VAL A 694 -3.52 2.38 -16.92
C VAL A 694 -3.42 3.90 -16.91
N TRP A 695 -3.60 4.53 -15.75
CA TRP A 695 -3.40 5.97 -15.62
C TRP A 695 -2.82 6.31 -14.25
N ARG A 696 -2.05 7.41 -14.19
CA ARG A 696 -1.31 7.83 -12.97
C ARG A 696 -0.31 6.77 -12.48
N ALA A 697 0.10 5.86 -13.36
CA ALA A 697 0.97 4.75 -13.05
C ALA A 697 1.86 4.37 -14.23
N ASN A 698 3.07 3.92 -13.93
CA ASN A 698 3.96 3.25 -14.87
C ASN A 698 4.11 1.77 -14.47
N LEU A 699 3.05 0.99 -14.63
CA LEU A 699 2.99 -0.41 -14.21
C LEU A 699 4.18 -1.22 -14.74
N PHE A 700 4.39 -1.23 -16.06
CA PHE A 700 5.41 -2.05 -16.73
C PHE A 700 6.84 -1.50 -16.61
N GLY A 701 7.02 -0.33 -16.01
CA GLY A 701 8.33 0.28 -15.74
C GLY A 701 8.67 0.38 -14.26
N SER A 702 7.73 0.04 -13.37
CA SER A 702 7.87 0.30 -11.94
C SER A 702 7.29 -0.78 -11.05
N SER A 703 6.00 -1.10 -11.14
CA SER A 703 5.34 -1.95 -10.14
C SER A 703 5.04 -3.37 -10.59
N SER A 704 5.37 -3.76 -11.82
CA SER A 704 5.11 -5.11 -12.37
C SER A 704 6.12 -6.16 -11.88
N LYS A 705 5.93 -6.71 -10.67
CA LYS A 705 6.74 -7.85 -10.16
C LYS A 705 6.61 -9.02 -11.14
N GLY A 706 7.72 -9.54 -11.64
CA GLY A 706 7.70 -10.48 -12.77
C GLY A 706 7.49 -9.81 -14.12
N ASN A 707 8.20 -8.71 -14.41
CA ASN A 707 7.97 -7.92 -15.62
C ASN A 707 7.97 -8.77 -16.91
N GLU A 708 8.86 -9.74 -17.01
CA GLU A 708 8.97 -10.58 -18.22
C GLU A 708 7.73 -11.46 -18.45
N TYR A 709 7.03 -11.86 -17.39
CA TYR A 709 5.76 -12.58 -17.45
C TYR A 709 4.62 -11.69 -17.95
N PHE A 710 4.58 -10.43 -17.51
CA PHE A 710 3.65 -9.44 -18.06
C PHE A 710 3.86 -9.25 -19.58
N LEU A 711 5.11 -9.18 -20.03
CA LEU A 711 5.42 -8.98 -21.44
C LEU A 711 4.99 -10.19 -22.29
N LYS A 712 5.23 -11.42 -21.81
CA LYS A 712 4.89 -12.66 -22.53
C LYS A 712 3.39 -12.96 -22.47
N HIS A 713 2.84 -13.14 -21.28
CA HIS A 713 1.51 -13.72 -21.08
C HIS A 713 0.40 -12.69 -21.22
N LEU A 714 0.56 -11.51 -20.61
CA LEU A 714 -0.46 -10.46 -20.72
C LEU A 714 -0.36 -9.71 -22.06
N LEU A 715 0.83 -9.27 -22.45
CA LEU A 715 1.00 -8.42 -23.64
C LEU A 715 1.29 -9.16 -24.95
N GLY A 716 1.86 -10.36 -24.92
CA GLY A 716 2.20 -11.13 -26.12
C GLY A 716 3.34 -10.52 -26.94
N THR A 717 4.29 -9.84 -26.28
CA THR A 717 5.47 -9.22 -26.92
C THR A 717 6.76 -9.91 -26.49
N HIS A 718 7.90 -9.41 -26.96
CA HIS A 718 9.21 -9.92 -26.59
C HIS A 718 9.44 -9.78 -25.08
N SER A 719 9.90 -10.86 -24.46
CA SER A 719 10.39 -10.89 -23.08
C SER A 719 11.78 -11.52 -23.02
N ASN A 720 12.46 -11.33 -21.89
CA ASN A 720 13.71 -11.97 -21.49
C ASN A 720 13.47 -13.20 -20.61
N LEU A 721 12.24 -13.70 -20.55
CA LEU A 721 11.91 -14.91 -19.80
C LEU A 721 12.57 -16.14 -20.46
N PRO A 722 13.25 -17.02 -19.71
CA PRO A 722 13.78 -18.27 -20.25
C PRO A 722 12.66 -19.21 -20.73
N ASP A 723 12.90 -19.92 -21.83
CA ASP A 723 11.92 -20.86 -22.40
C ASP A 723 11.77 -22.14 -21.56
N ASP A 724 12.83 -22.55 -20.87
CA ASP A 724 12.98 -23.77 -20.07
C ASP A 724 12.83 -23.55 -18.55
N GLY A 725 12.18 -22.45 -18.14
CA GLY A 725 11.95 -22.15 -16.72
C GLY A 725 11.13 -23.23 -15.99
N PRO A 726 11.34 -23.40 -14.66
CA PRO A 726 10.68 -24.44 -13.88
C PRO A 726 9.15 -24.26 -13.88
N ARG A 727 8.42 -25.38 -13.90
CA ARG A 727 6.96 -25.44 -13.97
C ARG A 727 6.38 -26.34 -12.89
N CYS A 728 5.22 -25.97 -12.37
CA CYS A 728 4.47 -26.79 -11.42
C CYS A 728 2.98 -26.74 -11.79
N ALA A 729 2.38 -27.93 -11.99
CA ALA A 729 0.95 -28.03 -12.19
C ALA A 729 0.23 -27.96 -10.83
N PRO A 730 -0.76 -27.07 -10.66
CA PRO A 730 -1.59 -27.01 -9.47
C PRO A 730 -2.53 -28.21 -9.38
N ARG A 731 -3.10 -28.44 -8.19
CA ARG A 731 -3.99 -29.57 -7.92
C ARG A 731 -5.42 -29.34 -8.40
N ASP A 732 -5.96 -28.16 -8.10
CA ASP A 732 -7.36 -27.79 -8.25
C ASP A 732 -7.59 -26.83 -9.44
N VAL A 733 -6.53 -26.16 -9.93
CA VAL A 733 -6.61 -25.25 -11.09
C VAL A 733 -6.25 -25.99 -12.39
N MET A 734 -6.99 -25.75 -13.47
CA MET A 734 -6.82 -26.40 -14.77
C MET A 734 -5.44 -26.09 -15.38
N TRP A 735 -4.64 -27.14 -15.62
CA TRP A 735 -3.38 -27.03 -16.34
C TRP A 735 -3.58 -27.24 -17.85
N ARG A 736 -3.34 -26.19 -18.63
CA ARG A 736 -3.26 -26.28 -20.10
C ARG A 736 -1.80 -26.41 -20.54
N GLU A 737 -1.48 -27.41 -21.36
CA GLU A 737 -0.08 -27.69 -21.77
C GLU A 737 0.58 -26.55 -22.55
N GLN A 738 -0.18 -25.88 -23.42
CA GLN A 738 0.33 -24.77 -24.21
C GLN A 738 0.32 -23.47 -23.39
N ASP A 739 1.47 -22.79 -23.33
CA ASP A 739 1.56 -21.46 -22.72
C ASP A 739 0.61 -20.49 -23.44
N THR A 740 -0.16 -19.74 -22.66
CA THR A 740 -1.04 -18.69 -23.19
C THR A 740 -0.26 -17.38 -23.29
N ALA A 741 -0.24 -16.75 -24.47
CA ALA A 741 0.45 -15.49 -24.70
C ALA A 741 -0.48 -14.41 -25.26
N GLY A 742 -0.26 -13.17 -24.83
CA GLY A 742 -1.03 -12.02 -25.27
C GLY A 742 -2.51 -12.09 -24.91
N LYS A 743 -2.85 -12.30 -23.63
CA LYS A 743 -4.24 -12.30 -23.14
C LYS A 743 -4.95 -10.97 -23.42
N LEU A 744 -4.24 -9.84 -23.33
CA LEU A 744 -4.80 -8.50 -23.43
C LEU A 744 -4.98 -8.03 -24.89
N ASP A 745 -6.22 -7.76 -25.28
CA ASP A 745 -6.60 -7.22 -26.58
C ASP A 745 -6.25 -5.73 -26.68
N LEU A 746 -6.57 -4.91 -25.68
CA LEU A 746 -6.27 -3.47 -25.69
C LEU A 746 -5.57 -3.02 -24.40
N LEU A 747 -4.41 -2.37 -24.55
CA LEU A 747 -3.78 -1.58 -23.50
C LEU A 747 -3.92 -0.07 -23.80
N LEU A 748 -4.70 0.62 -22.98
CA LEU A 748 -4.80 2.08 -22.96
C LEU A 748 -3.95 2.65 -21.82
N SER A 749 -3.15 3.69 -22.11
CA SER A 749 -2.47 4.47 -21.08
C SER A 749 -2.75 5.97 -21.17
N LEU A 750 -2.90 6.62 -20.01
CA LEU A 750 -2.91 8.09 -19.88
C LEU A 750 -1.66 8.52 -19.11
N ASP A 751 -0.82 9.32 -19.76
CA ASP A 751 0.39 9.86 -19.15
C ASP A 751 0.80 11.18 -19.81
N PHE A 752 1.48 12.05 -19.06
CA PHE A 752 2.05 13.28 -19.59
C PHE A 752 3.48 13.05 -20.11
N ARG A 753 4.14 11.92 -19.80
CA ARG A 753 5.47 11.56 -20.31
C ARG A 753 5.50 10.17 -20.97
N MET A 754 6.45 9.96 -21.88
CA MET A 754 6.66 8.64 -22.48
C MET A 754 7.37 7.68 -21.52
N THR A 755 6.58 6.82 -20.88
CA THR A 755 7.05 5.80 -19.93
C THR A 755 7.22 4.43 -20.59
N SER A 756 7.83 3.49 -19.88
CA SER A 756 7.86 2.08 -20.30
C SER A 756 6.45 1.53 -20.58
N THR A 757 5.45 1.97 -19.82
CA THR A 757 4.04 1.60 -20.02
C THR A 757 3.44 2.21 -21.29
N THR A 758 3.66 3.51 -21.55
CA THR A 758 3.15 4.13 -22.79
C THR A 758 3.81 3.54 -24.03
N LEU A 759 5.11 3.22 -23.98
CA LEU A 759 5.83 2.58 -25.07
C LEU A 759 5.28 1.18 -25.41
N LEU A 760 4.70 0.49 -24.42
CA LEU A 760 4.04 -0.81 -24.58
C LEU A 760 2.55 -0.71 -24.95
N SER A 761 1.92 0.46 -24.82
CA SER A 761 0.47 0.62 -25.01
C SER A 761 0.06 0.59 -26.47
N ASP A 762 -1.18 0.22 -26.73
CA ASP A 762 -1.78 0.30 -28.06
C ASP A 762 -2.32 1.70 -28.32
N VAL A 763 -2.89 2.34 -27.30
CA VAL A 763 -3.38 3.72 -27.31
C VAL A 763 -2.77 4.49 -26.15
N VAL A 764 -2.24 5.68 -26.43
CA VAL A 764 -1.71 6.61 -25.43
C VAL A 764 -2.46 7.94 -25.55
N LEU A 765 -3.09 8.37 -24.46
CA LEU A 765 -3.78 9.65 -24.38
C LEU A 765 -2.91 10.66 -23.59
N PRO A 766 -2.70 11.88 -24.11
CA PRO A 766 -1.86 12.88 -23.46
C PRO A 766 -2.57 13.44 -22.22
N ALA A 767 -2.03 13.17 -21.04
CA ALA A 767 -2.54 13.71 -19.79
C ALA A 767 -1.99 15.14 -19.53
N ALA A 768 -2.79 15.95 -18.85
CA ALA A 768 -2.36 17.22 -18.28
C ALA A 768 -1.36 16.99 -17.13
N THR A 769 -0.35 17.86 -17.02
CA THR A 769 0.55 17.83 -15.87
C THR A 769 -0.15 18.35 -14.60
N TRP A 770 0.50 18.22 -13.45
CA TRP A 770 -0.06 18.67 -12.17
C TRP A 770 -0.23 20.19 -12.06
N TYR A 771 0.46 20.96 -12.90
CA TYR A 771 0.33 22.42 -12.97
C TYR A 771 -0.68 22.86 -14.02
N GLU A 772 -1.46 21.93 -14.57
CA GLU A 772 -2.39 22.15 -15.68
C GLU A 772 -3.81 21.62 -15.37
N LYS A 773 -4.10 21.23 -14.11
CA LYS A 773 -5.39 20.64 -13.73
C LYS A 773 -5.87 21.00 -12.34
N HIS A 774 -7.19 20.84 -12.14
CA HIS A 774 -7.85 20.92 -10.84
C HIS A 774 -7.95 19.54 -10.19
N ASP A 775 -7.56 19.42 -8.92
CA ASP A 775 -7.63 18.20 -8.13
C ASP A 775 -7.37 18.49 -6.62
N LEU A 776 -7.39 17.47 -5.76
CA LEU A 776 -7.11 17.53 -4.32
C LEU A 776 -5.97 16.59 -3.94
N SER A 777 -5.20 16.96 -2.91
CA SER A 777 -4.23 16.09 -2.25
C SER A 777 -4.41 16.06 -0.73
N SER A 778 -4.15 14.89 -0.13
CA SER A 778 -3.96 14.67 1.30
C SER A 778 -2.85 13.64 1.53
N THR A 779 -2.41 13.47 2.77
CA THR A 779 -1.41 12.46 3.14
C THR A 779 -1.53 12.07 4.60
N ASP A 780 -0.90 10.95 4.94
CA ASP A 780 -0.61 10.46 6.28
C ASP A 780 0.21 11.47 7.11
N MET A 781 1.20 12.10 6.46
CA MET A 781 2.27 12.85 7.13
C MET A 781 1.81 14.15 7.81
N HIS A 782 0.71 14.76 7.39
CA HIS A 782 0.19 16.01 7.97
C HIS A 782 -1.33 16.12 7.78
N PRO A 783 -2.03 16.97 8.54
CA PRO A 783 -3.48 16.96 8.65
C PRO A 783 -4.11 18.00 7.73
N PHE A 784 -3.53 18.23 6.55
CA PHE A 784 -3.94 19.33 5.66
C PHE A 784 -4.48 18.83 4.32
N LEU A 785 -5.53 19.49 3.84
CA LEU A 785 -6.05 19.41 2.48
C LEU A 785 -5.58 20.62 1.67
N HIS A 786 -5.09 20.40 0.46
CA HIS A 786 -4.79 21.48 -0.48
C HIS A 786 -5.04 21.02 -1.93
N ALA A 787 -5.15 22.00 -2.82
CA ALA A 787 -5.58 21.79 -4.19
C ALA A 787 -4.43 21.82 -5.22
N PHE A 788 -4.64 21.10 -6.31
CA PHE A 788 -3.99 21.37 -7.59
C PHE A 788 -4.73 22.52 -8.27
N THR A 789 -3.99 23.47 -8.84
CA THR A 789 -4.56 24.57 -9.63
C THR A 789 -3.80 24.70 -10.95
N PRO A 790 -4.49 24.83 -12.10
CA PRO A 790 -3.84 25.07 -13.37
C PRO A 790 -3.14 26.44 -13.38
N ALA A 791 -1.82 26.45 -13.56
CA ALA A 791 -1.02 27.64 -13.82
C ALA A 791 -1.25 28.17 -15.24
N ILE A 792 -1.44 27.26 -16.19
CA ILE A 792 -1.80 27.48 -17.59
C ILE A 792 -2.81 26.41 -18.03
N ASP A 793 -3.46 26.61 -19.17
CA ASP A 793 -4.21 25.55 -19.83
C ASP A 793 -3.26 24.43 -20.30
N PRO A 794 -3.69 23.16 -20.30
CA PRO A 794 -2.87 22.05 -20.81
C PRO A 794 -2.33 22.32 -22.23
N PRO A 795 -1.01 22.36 -22.45
CA PRO A 795 -0.45 22.63 -23.76
C PRO A 795 -0.74 21.52 -24.79
N TRP A 796 -0.67 21.89 -26.07
CA TRP A 796 -0.95 21.02 -27.23
C TRP A 796 -2.37 20.44 -27.23
N GLN A 797 -2.52 19.12 -27.11
CA GLN A 797 -3.80 18.43 -27.04
C GLN A 797 -3.92 17.62 -25.74
N ALA A 798 -3.14 17.94 -24.71
CA ALA A 798 -3.28 17.29 -23.43
C ALA A 798 -4.66 17.59 -22.81
N ARG A 799 -5.22 16.63 -22.08
CA ARG A 799 -6.46 16.78 -21.31
C ARG A 799 -6.25 16.31 -19.89
N THR A 800 -7.04 16.84 -18.95
CA THR A 800 -7.07 16.29 -17.59
C THR A 800 -7.57 14.84 -17.65
N ASP A 801 -7.17 14.01 -16.68
CA ASP A 801 -7.67 12.64 -16.56
C ASP A 801 -9.21 12.63 -16.51
N TYR A 802 -9.80 13.61 -15.80
CA TYR A 802 -11.25 13.78 -15.69
C TYR A 802 -11.93 14.01 -17.04
N ASP A 803 -11.42 14.94 -17.85
CA ASP A 803 -11.99 15.24 -19.17
C ASP A 803 -11.78 14.10 -20.16
N ALA A 804 -10.66 13.38 -20.06
CA ALA A 804 -10.38 12.20 -20.89
C ALA A 804 -11.40 11.10 -20.62
N PHE A 805 -11.67 10.77 -19.36
CA PHE A 805 -12.67 9.75 -18.99
C PHE A 805 -14.11 10.21 -19.25
N LEU A 806 -14.44 11.49 -19.06
CA LEU A 806 -15.76 12.01 -19.44
C LEU A 806 -15.99 11.91 -20.96
N THR A 807 -14.96 12.20 -21.76
CA THR A 807 -15.00 12.04 -23.22
C THR A 807 -15.21 10.57 -23.59
N LEU A 808 -14.47 9.66 -22.96
CA LEU A 808 -14.62 8.22 -23.15
C LEU A 808 -16.01 7.73 -22.75
N ALA A 809 -16.53 8.15 -21.60
CA ALA A 809 -17.84 7.76 -21.10
C ALA A 809 -18.97 8.17 -22.06
N ARG A 810 -18.88 9.36 -22.64
CA ARG A 810 -19.83 9.84 -23.66
C ARG A 810 -19.75 9.01 -24.94
N ARG A 811 -18.54 8.80 -25.48
CA ARG A 811 -18.37 7.99 -26.70
C ARG A 811 -18.78 6.53 -26.48
N PHE A 812 -18.48 5.96 -25.32
CA PHE A 812 -18.95 4.64 -24.91
C PHE A 812 -20.48 4.58 -24.93
N SER A 813 -21.15 5.58 -24.34
CA SER A 813 -22.62 5.64 -24.27
C SER A 813 -23.27 5.70 -25.65
N GLU A 814 -22.68 6.43 -26.58
CA GLU A 814 -23.13 6.50 -27.98
C GLU A 814 -23.09 5.14 -28.64
N LEU A 815 -21.96 4.43 -28.55
CA LEU A 815 -21.81 3.09 -29.15
C LEU A 815 -22.66 2.03 -28.43
N ALA A 816 -22.87 2.17 -27.11
CA ALA A 816 -23.66 1.22 -26.33
C ALA A 816 -25.15 1.21 -26.70
N ARG A 817 -25.68 2.27 -27.32
CA ARG A 817 -27.10 2.33 -27.76
C ARG A 817 -27.45 1.21 -28.72
N ASP A 818 -26.56 0.92 -29.66
CA ASP A 818 -26.80 -0.07 -30.71
C ASP A 818 -26.36 -1.49 -30.30
N HIS A 819 -25.62 -1.63 -29.19
CA HIS A 819 -24.91 -2.88 -28.86
C HIS A 819 -25.20 -3.48 -27.48
N LEU A 820 -25.58 -2.68 -26.48
CA LEU A 820 -25.73 -3.12 -25.09
C LEU A 820 -27.08 -2.76 -24.49
N GLY A 821 -27.55 -1.51 -24.63
CA GLY A 821 -28.79 -1.07 -23.99
C GLY A 821 -28.76 -1.13 -22.45
N VAL A 822 -29.90 -1.49 -21.86
CA VAL A 822 -30.03 -1.74 -20.41
C VAL A 822 -29.93 -3.25 -20.16
N ARG A 823 -29.03 -3.67 -19.25
CA ARG A 823 -28.76 -5.08 -18.95
C ARG A 823 -28.80 -5.34 -17.45
N ARG A 824 -29.07 -6.59 -17.06
CA ARG A 824 -28.93 -7.07 -15.67
C ARG A 824 -27.60 -7.79 -15.54
N ASP A 825 -26.78 -7.38 -14.58
CA ASP A 825 -25.43 -7.90 -14.34
C ASP A 825 -25.39 -8.68 -13.02
N LEU A 826 -25.01 -9.96 -13.06
CA LEU A 826 -24.80 -10.75 -11.85
C LEU A 826 -23.39 -10.47 -11.29
N VAL A 827 -23.34 -9.70 -10.20
CA VAL A 827 -22.08 -9.29 -9.55
C VAL A 827 -21.82 -10.17 -8.34
N ALA A 828 -20.70 -10.89 -8.35
CA ALA A 828 -20.17 -11.58 -7.18
C ALA A 828 -19.23 -10.65 -6.41
N THR A 829 -19.45 -10.49 -5.10
CA THR A 829 -18.62 -9.68 -4.21
C THR A 829 -18.10 -10.52 -3.06
N ALA A 830 -16.82 -10.35 -2.72
CA ALA A 830 -16.22 -10.99 -1.56
C ALA A 830 -16.95 -10.62 -0.27
N LEU A 831 -16.83 -11.46 0.76
CA LEU A 831 -17.24 -11.14 2.11
C LEU A 831 -16.48 -9.90 2.57
N GLN A 832 -17.22 -8.87 3.02
CA GLN A 832 -16.65 -7.54 3.30
C GLN A 832 -16.41 -7.31 4.79
N HIS A 833 -15.22 -6.81 5.13
CA HIS A 833 -14.94 -6.21 6.44
C HIS A 833 -15.86 -5.01 6.68
N ASP A 834 -16.11 -4.67 7.94
CA ASP A 834 -17.07 -3.65 8.36
C ASP A 834 -18.52 -3.90 7.89
N THR A 835 -18.87 -5.18 7.66
CA THR A 835 -20.25 -5.61 7.41
C THR A 835 -20.60 -6.83 8.26
N ALA A 836 -21.82 -6.88 8.78
CA ALA A 836 -22.30 -8.02 9.57
C ALA A 836 -22.24 -9.35 8.79
N GLY A 837 -22.59 -9.33 7.50
CA GLY A 837 -22.58 -10.53 6.66
C GLY A 837 -21.18 -11.09 6.44
N GLY A 838 -20.19 -10.22 6.20
CA GLY A 838 -18.81 -10.65 5.94
C GLY A 838 -18.04 -11.03 7.19
N GLU A 839 -18.07 -10.20 8.24
CA GLU A 839 -17.27 -10.42 9.46
C GLU A 839 -17.76 -11.60 10.28
N MET A 840 -19.07 -11.87 10.26
CA MET A 840 -19.70 -12.97 11.02
C MET A 840 -20.03 -14.18 10.12
N ALA A 841 -19.26 -14.40 9.06
CA ALA A 841 -19.55 -15.42 8.07
C ALA A 841 -19.18 -16.84 8.53
N GLN A 842 -17.96 -17.02 9.06
CA GLN A 842 -17.43 -18.34 9.47
C GLN A 842 -17.02 -18.34 10.96
N PRO A 843 -17.94 -18.69 11.88
CA PRO A 843 -17.66 -18.73 13.31
C PRO A 843 -16.43 -19.58 13.67
N GLY A 844 -15.61 -19.08 14.59
CA GLY A 844 -14.37 -19.73 15.02
C GLY A 844 -13.27 -19.80 13.95
N GLY A 845 -13.41 -19.10 12.82
CA GLY A 845 -12.41 -19.05 11.76
C GLY A 845 -12.13 -20.42 11.16
N VAL A 846 -13.16 -21.27 11.10
CA VAL A 846 -13.08 -22.63 10.55
C VAL A 846 -13.19 -22.56 9.04
N ALA A 847 -12.17 -23.03 8.34
CA ALA A 847 -12.10 -22.98 6.89
C ALA A 847 -12.84 -24.20 6.27
N LEU A 848 -14.03 -23.96 5.71
CA LEU A 848 -14.84 -24.96 5.02
C LEU A 848 -15.09 -24.58 3.55
N ASP A 849 -14.72 -25.47 2.62
CA ASP A 849 -14.84 -25.30 1.18
C ASP A 849 -16.07 -26.04 0.63
N TRP A 850 -17.10 -25.30 0.22
CA TRP A 850 -18.32 -25.87 -0.38
C TRP A 850 -18.02 -26.62 -1.69
N GLY A 851 -16.97 -26.25 -2.44
CA GLY A 851 -16.56 -26.94 -3.66
C GLY A 851 -16.05 -28.36 -3.39
N LYS A 852 -15.74 -28.68 -2.13
CA LYS A 852 -15.35 -30.01 -1.66
C LYS A 852 -16.46 -30.74 -0.90
N GLY A 853 -17.66 -30.15 -0.83
CA GLY A 853 -18.79 -30.70 -0.08
C GLY A 853 -18.65 -30.58 1.45
N GLU A 854 -17.77 -29.71 1.95
CA GLU A 854 -17.55 -29.51 3.39
C GLU A 854 -18.66 -28.65 4.04
N CYS A 855 -19.36 -27.84 3.23
CA CYS A 855 -20.53 -27.06 3.63
C CYS A 855 -21.43 -26.74 2.41
N GLU A 856 -22.61 -26.17 2.66
CA GLU A 856 -23.51 -25.70 1.59
C GLU A 856 -23.04 -24.33 1.03
N PRO A 857 -23.12 -24.09 -0.29
CA PRO A 857 -22.80 -22.79 -0.90
C PRO A 857 -23.92 -21.77 -0.65
N VAL A 858 -23.76 -20.97 0.40
CA VAL A 858 -24.72 -19.94 0.82
C VAL A 858 -24.15 -18.56 0.49
N PRO A 859 -24.74 -17.82 -0.47
CA PRO A 859 -24.28 -16.49 -0.85
C PRO A 859 -24.14 -15.55 0.36
N GLY A 860 -22.98 -14.89 0.46
CA GLY A 860 -22.69 -13.96 1.55
C GLY A 860 -22.40 -14.62 2.91
N ARG A 861 -22.19 -15.94 2.96
CA ARG A 861 -21.78 -16.68 4.16
C ARG A 861 -20.62 -17.64 3.88
N THR A 862 -20.81 -18.60 2.97
CA THR A 862 -19.79 -19.61 2.64
C THR A 862 -19.27 -19.46 1.20
N MET A 863 -19.82 -18.50 0.45
CA MET A 863 -19.36 -18.10 -0.88
C MET A 863 -19.59 -16.60 -1.07
N TYR A 864 -19.23 -16.07 -2.24
CA TYR A 864 -19.49 -14.68 -2.63
C TYR A 864 -20.94 -14.23 -2.35
N ASN A 865 -21.11 -12.98 -1.98
CA ASN A 865 -22.41 -12.34 -2.07
C ASN A 865 -22.75 -12.09 -3.55
N LEU A 866 -23.89 -12.59 -4.01
CA LEU A 866 -24.35 -12.49 -5.40
C LEU A 866 -25.47 -11.44 -5.49
N THR A 867 -25.25 -10.38 -6.26
CA THR A 867 -26.20 -9.27 -6.42
C THR A 867 -26.47 -8.98 -7.88
N VAL A 868 -27.74 -8.82 -8.26
CA VAL A 868 -28.13 -8.39 -9.61
C VAL A 868 -28.13 -6.86 -9.67
N VAL A 869 -27.31 -6.30 -10.54
CA VAL A 869 -27.19 -4.84 -10.76
C VAL A 869 -27.73 -4.50 -12.14
N GLU A 870 -28.71 -3.61 -12.21
CA GLU A 870 -29.17 -3.06 -13.49
C GLU A 870 -28.20 -2.00 -14.01
N ARG A 871 -27.80 -2.12 -15.28
CA ARG A 871 -26.87 -1.21 -15.94
C ARG A 871 -27.48 -0.68 -17.23
N ASP A 872 -27.82 0.60 -17.22
CA ASP A 872 -28.06 1.36 -18.44
C ASP A 872 -26.73 1.85 -19.03
N TYR A 873 -26.22 1.11 -20.01
CA TYR A 873 -24.97 1.43 -20.70
C TYR A 873 -25.10 2.64 -21.64
N THR A 874 -26.31 3.03 -22.01
CA THR A 874 -26.57 4.16 -22.91
C THR A 874 -26.48 5.51 -22.21
N ALA A 875 -26.45 5.51 -20.87
CA ALA A 875 -26.45 6.70 -20.02
C ALA A 875 -25.16 6.87 -19.19
N ILE A 876 -24.09 6.11 -19.47
CA ILE A 876 -22.85 6.14 -18.68
C ILE A 876 -22.23 7.55 -18.65
N GLY A 877 -22.25 8.27 -19.76
CA GLY A 877 -21.74 9.65 -19.84
C GLY A 877 -22.56 10.65 -19.02
N GLU A 878 -23.88 10.46 -18.93
CA GLU A 878 -24.78 11.28 -18.11
C GLU A 878 -24.58 10.97 -16.62
N LYS A 879 -24.54 9.68 -16.26
CA LYS A 879 -24.30 9.20 -14.88
C LYS A 879 -22.91 9.61 -14.38
N PHE A 880 -21.89 9.55 -15.23
CA PHE A 880 -20.55 10.02 -14.89
C PHE A 880 -20.57 11.49 -14.49
N ALA A 881 -21.28 12.32 -15.25
CA ALA A 881 -21.32 13.76 -15.12
C ALA A 881 -22.31 14.29 -14.06
N ALA A 882 -22.87 13.43 -13.21
CA ALA A 882 -23.86 13.82 -12.19
C ALA A 882 -23.77 12.95 -10.94
N LEU A 883 -24.10 13.53 -9.78
CA LEU A 883 -24.23 12.79 -8.53
C LEU A 883 -25.53 11.97 -8.54
N GLY A 884 -25.40 10.65 -8.46
CA GLY A 884 -26.52 9.72 -8.55
C GLY A 884 -27.49 9.82 -7.37
N PRO A 885 -28.69 9.22 -7.50
CA PRO A 885 -29.77 9.35 -6.53
C PRO A 885 -29.66 8.44 -5.30
N LEU A 886 -28.80 7.41 -5.31
CA LEU A 886 -28.73 6.47 -4.18
C LEU A 886 -28.21 7.11 -2.89
N VAL A 887 -27.50 8.24 -2.99
CA VAL A 887 -27.05 8.98 -1.81
C VAL A 887 -28.21 9.62 -1.03
N ASP A 888 -29.36 9.89 -1.66
CA ASP A 888 -30.54 10.45 -0.97
C ASP A 888 -31.26 9.37 -0.13
N THR A 889 -31.23 8.11 -0.57
CA THR A 889 -32.00 7.02 0.06
C THR A 889 -31.15 6.09 0.91
N LEU A 890 -29.89 5.84 0.52
CA LEU A 890 -28.99 4.90 1.20
C LEU A 890 -27.86 5.61 1.97
N GLY A 891 -27.76 6.94 1.86
CA GLY A 891 -26.64 7.70 2.42
C GLY A 891 -25.29 7.32 1.81
N VAL A 892 -24.21 7.68 2.50
CA VAL A 892 -22.83 7.27 2.20
C VAL A 892 -22.24 6.56 3.40
N THR A 893 -21.49 5.48 3.20
CA THR A 893 -21.04 4.61 4.30
C THR A 893 -19.53 4.46 4.28
N THR A 894 -18.92 4.48 5.46
CA THR A 894 -17.50 4.15 5.67
C THR A 894 -17.36 3.56 7.07
N LYS A 895 -16.59 2.47 7.21
CA LYS A 895 -16.33 1.80 8.51
C LYS A 895 -17.60 1.51 9.31
N ALA A 896 -18.63 1.00 8.62
CA ALA A 896 -19.98 0.74 9.12
C ALA A 896 -20.76 1.96 9.63
N VAL A 897 -20.24 3.19 9.52
CA VAL A 897 -20.97 4.44 9.83
C VAL A 897 -21.61 4.94 8.54
N THR A 898 -22.94 5.08 8.55
CA THR A 898 -23.69 5.62 7.41
C THR A 898 -24.10 7.06 7.71
N PHE A 899 -23.73 7.96 6.82
CA PHE A 899 -24.03 9.38 6.91
C PHE A 899 -25.25 9.71 6.04
N ASP A 900 -26.19 10.45 6.63
CA ASP A 900 -27.25 11.13 5.88
C ASP A 900 -26.66 12.43 5.30
N VAL A 901 -26.75 12.58 3.99
CA VAL A 901 -26.13 13.66 3.22
C VAL A 901 -27.16 14.54 2.49
N GLY A 902 -28.42 14.55 2.94
CA GLY A 902 -29.50 15.29 2.26
C GLY A 902 -29.20 16.80 2.15
N GLU A 903 -28.66 17.40 3.21
CA GLU A 903 -28.23 18.80 3.24
C GLU A 903 -27.07 19.08 2.29
N GLU A 904 -26.09 18.18 2.22
CA GLU A 904 -24.94 18.30 1.32
C GLU A 904 -25.37 18.16 -0.14
N VAL A 905 -26.31 17.26 -0.44
CA VAL A 905 -26.86 17.14 -1.79
C VAL A 905 -27.60 18.42 -2.17
N ALA A 906 -28.40 19.01 -1.28
CA ALA A 906 -29.05 20.30 -1.51
C ALA A 906 -28.04 21.43 -1.75
N TYR A 907 -27.02 21.53 -0.89
CA TYR A 907 -25.90 22.47 -1.06
C TYR A 907 -25.19 22.28 -2.41
N LEU A 908 -24.94 21.04 -2.83
CA LEU A 908 -24.29 20.74 -4.11
C LEU A 908 -25.17 21.10 -5.30
N ARG A 909 -26.52 21.01 -5.21
CA ARG A 909 -27.42 21.50 -6.27
C ARG A 909 -27.26 23.00 -6.48
N GLU A 910 -27.10 23.77 -5.41
CA GLU A 910 -26.88 25.22 -5.47
C GLU A 910 -25.45 25.54 -5.95
N LYS A 911 -24.46 24.87 -5.37
CA LYS A 911 -23.02 25.13 -5.62
C LYS A 911 -22.58 24.71 -7.01
N ASN A 912 -22.93 23.49 -7.43
CA ASN A 912 -22.48 22.93 -8.71
C ASN A 912 -23.50 23.19 -9.83
N GLY A 913 -24.71 23.60 -9.48
CA GLY A 913 -25.86 23.62 -10.39
C GLY A 913 -26.43 22.22 -10.60
N THR A 914 -27.60 22.16 -11.24
CA THR A 914 -28.30 20.92 -11.56
C THR A 914 -28.17 20.56 -13.04
N VAL A 915 -28.21 19.25 -13.31
CA VAL A 915 -28.39 18.72 -14.67
C VAL A 915 -29.80 19.02 -15.15
N ARG A 916 -29.97 19.23 -16.47
CA ARG A 916 -31.26 19.47 -17.13
C ARG A 916 -31.51 18.39 -18.18
N GLY A 917 -32.58 17.62 -18.01
CA GLY A 917 -32.96 16.48 -18.85
C GLY A 917 -32.11 15.22 -18.62
N GLY A 918 -32.44 14.14 -19.33
CA GLY A 918 -31.75 12.85 -19.24
C GLY A 918 -32.01 12.08 -17.94
N VAL A 919 -31.23 11.03 -17.69
CA VAL A 919 -31.44 10.14 -16.53
C VAL A 919 -31.07 10.80 -15.19
N ALA A 920 -30.36 11.93 -15.25
CA ALA A 920 -29.84 12.64 -14.09
C ALA A 920 -30.51 14.01 -13.87
N ASP A 921 -31.69 14.26 -14.45
CA ASP A 921 -32.39 15.54 -14.32
C ASP A 921 -32.54 15.97 -12.84
N GLY A 922 -32.24 17.24 -12.55
CA GLY A 922 -32.30 17.79 -11.19
C GLY A 922 -31.17 17.36 -10.24
N ARG A 923 -30.27 16.46 -10.65
CA ARG A 923 -29.12 16.03 -9.83
C ARG A 923 -27.97 17.04 -9.86
N PRO A 924 -27.14 17.14 -8.79
CA PRO A 924 -25.92 17.96 -8.80
C PRO A 924 -24.97 17.58 -9.94
N ARG A 925 -24.40 18.58 -10.61
CA ARG A 925 -23.45 18.37 -11.72
C ARG A 925 -22.07 17.93 -11.22
N LEU A 926 -21.46 16.99 -11.95
CA LEU A 926 -20.09 16.47 -11.83
C LEU A 926 -19.36 16.47 -13.19
N ASP A 927 -19.68 17.41 -14.06
CA ASP A 927 -19.11 17.52 -15.43
C ASP A 927 -17.75 18.22 -15.49
N THR A 928 -17.17 18.62 -14.36
CA THR A 928 -15.80 19.15 -14.26
C THR A 928 -15.09 18.59 -13.01
N ALA A 929 -13.76 18.49 -13.07
CA ALA A 929 -12.95 18.03 -11.94
C ALA A 929 -13.15 18.91 -10.68
N ARG A 930 -13.33 20.23 -10.85
CA ARG A 930 -13.62 21.15 -9.74
C ARG A 930 -14.91 20.78 -8.99
N ARG A 931 -16.00 20.50 -9.72
CA ARG A 931 -17.28 20.08 -9.14
C ARG A 931 -17.17 18.72 -8.45
N ALA A 932 -16.35 17.81 -8.99
CA ALA A 932 -16.02 16.56 -8.32
C ALA A 932 -15.26 16.81 -7.00
N CYS A 933 -14.26 17.70 -6.98
CA CYS A 933 -13.56 18.08 -5.75
C CYS A 933 -14.49 18.68 -4.70
N ASP A 934 -15.38 19.62 -5.08
CA ASP A 934 -16.39 20.18 -4.17
C ASP A 934 -17.32 19.08 -3.60
N THR A 935 -17.66 18.07 -4.41
CA THR A 935 -18.49 16.94 -3.97
C THR A 935 -17.75 15.99 -3.03
N ILE A 936 -16.48 15.67 -3.32
CA ILE A 936 -15.63 14.85 -2.44
C ILE A 936 -15.54 15.50 -1.05
N LEU A 937 -15.32 16.81 -1.00
CA LEU A 937 -15.21 17.55 0.26
C LEU A 937 -16.55 17.64 1.00
N ALA A 938 -17.66 17.85 0.28
CA ALA A 938 -18.98 17.96 0.90
C ALA A 938 -19.41 16.65 1.58
N LEU A 939 -19.09 15.50 0.99
CA LEU A 939 -19.57 14.17 1.41
C LEU A 939 -18.66 13.41 2.39
N SER A 940 -17.68 14.06 3.02
CA SER A 940 -16.83 13.44 4.06
C SER A 940 -16.81 14.27 5.34
N GLY A 941 -16.83 13.57 6.48
CA GLY A 941 -16.68 14.16 7.82
C GLY A 941 -15.33 14.85 8.01
N THR A 942 -14.26 14.40 7.37
CA THR A 942 -12.94 15.07 7.52
C THR A 942 -12.89 16.48 6.93
N SER A 943 -13.85 16.83 6.09
CA SER A 943 -13.98 18.14 5.45
C SER A 943 -15.32 18.84 5.70
N ASN A 944 -16.25 18.18 6.40
CA ASN A 944 -17.57 18.72 6.72
C ASN A 944 -17.94 18.36 8.17
N GLY A 945 -17.93 19.37 9.05
CA GLY A 945 -18.10 19.15 10.48
C GLY A 945 -19.48 18.67 10.88
N ARG A 946 -20.52 18.99 10.11
CA ARG A 946 -21.87 18.45 10.30
C ARG A 946 -21.87 16.93 10.17
N LEU A 947 -21.19 16.42 9.14
CA LEU A 947 -21.04 14.98 8.91
C LEU A 947 -20.16 14.32 9.97
N ALA A 948 -19.03 14.94 10.35
CA ALA A 948 -18.20 14.42 11.44
C ALA A 948 -18.99 14.27 12.74
N THR A 949 -19.75 15.31 13.12
CA THR A 949 -20.58 15.33 14.33
C THR A 949 -21.69 14.28 14.25
N GLN A 950 -22.40 14.18 13.11
CA GLN A 950 -23.40 13.12 12.87
C GLN A 950 -22.80 11.71 12.97
N GLY A 951 -21.61 11.52 12.42
CA GLY A 951 -20.88 10.25 12.46
C GLY A 951 -20.53 9.86 13.90
N PHE A 952 -20.01 10.80 14.69
CA PHE A 952 -19.75 10.54 16.10
C PHE A 952 -21.02 10.26 16.89
N HIS A 953 -22.11 11.01 16.73
CA HIS A 953 -23.41 10.65 17.35
C HIS A 953 -23.90 9.25 16.97
N THR A 954 -23.62 8.81 15.74
CA THR A 954 -23.93 7.43 15.31
C THR A 954 -23.07 6.42 16.05
N LEU A 955 -21.81 6.72 16.27
CA LEU A 955 -20.91 5.89 17.06
C LEU A 955 -21.29 5.89 18.54
N GLU A 956 -21.61 7.04 19.15
CA GLU A 956 -22.09 7.16 20.54
C GLU A 956 -23.31 6.27 20.79
N ARG A 957 -24.25 6.22 19.86
CA ARG A 957 -25.43 5.32 19.97
C ARG A 957 -25.06 3.84 19.96
N ARG A 958 -23.95 3.45 19.32
CA ARG A 958 -23.49 2.05 19.25
C ARG A 958 -22.58 1.68 20.42
N THR A 959 -21.80 2.63 20.93
CA THR A 959 -20.80 2.39 21.96
C THR A 959 -21.26 2.81 23.35
N GLY A 960 -22.27 3.67 23.46
CA GLY A 960 -22.65 4.31 24.73
C GLY A 960 -21.60 5.29 25.29
N GLN A 961 -20.56 5.63 24.52
CA GLN A 961 -19.45 6.49 24.94
C GLN A 961 -19.56 7.86 24.27
N GLU A 962 -19.38 8.95 25.01
CA GLU A 962 -19.43 10.32 24.47
C GLU A 962 -18.21 10.63 23.58
N MET A 963 -18.45 11.07 22.34
CA MET A 963 -17.44 11.32 21.31
C MET A 963 -17.76 12.50 20.39
N ALA A 964 -19.01 12.97 20.31
CA ALA A 964 -19.40 14.04 19.42
C ALA A 964 -18.68 15.37 19.72
N HIS A 965 -18.23 15.56 20.96
CA HIS A 965 -17.40 16.70 21.37
C HIS A 965 -16.10 16.82 20.55
N LEU A 966 -15.60 15.73 19.96
CA LEU A 966 -14.41 15.74 19.08
C LEU A 966 -14.63 16.53 17.77
N ALA A 967 -15.88 16.70 17.34
CA ALA A 967 -16.20 17.45 16.12
C ALA A 967 -17.12 18.65 16.36
N ALA A 968 -17.74 18.77 17.54
CA ALA A 968 -18.76 19.77 17.85
C ALA A 968 -18.31 21.23 17.61
N GLU A 969 -17.08 21.59 17.98
CA GLU A 969 -16.53 22.94 17.73
C GLU A 969 -16.40 23.27 16.23
N HIS A 970 -16.45 22.26 15.38
CA HIS A 970 -16.34 22.39 13.93
C HIS A 970 -17.65 22.06 13.21
N GLU A 971 -18.77 21.84 13.89
CA GLU A 971 -20.03 21.40 13.26
C GLU A 971 -20.47 22.32 12.10
N GLY A 972 -20.34 23.64 12.27
CA GLY A 972 -20.65 24.62 11.21
C GLY A 972 -19.56 24.80 10.14
N LYS A 973 -18.40 24.14 10.27
CA LYS A 973 -17.25 24.27 9.35
C LYS A 973 -17.44 23.34 8.16
N ARG A 974 -17.33 23.90 6.95
CA ARG A 974 -17.32 23.15 5.69
C ARG A 974 -16.15 23.61 4.83
N ILE A 975 -15.21 22.72 4.57
CA ILE A 975 -14.04 22.96 3.71
C ILE A 975 -14.50 22.89 2.25
N THR A 976 -14.26 23.94 1.47
CA THR A 976 -14.58 23.98 0.04
C THR A 976 -13.31 23.86 -0.81
N TYR A 977 -13.46 23.58 -2.11
CA TYR A 977 -12.31 23.57 -3.00
C TYR A 977 -11.62 24.95 -3.08
N ALA A 978 -12.35 26.04 -2.95
CA ALA A 978 -11.77 27.38 -2.95
C ALA A 978 -10.85 27.62 -1.73
N ASP A 979 -11.22 27.08 -0.56
CA ASP A 979 -10.41 27.21 0.66
C ASP A 979 -9.07 26.47 0.50
N THR A 980 -9.10 25.26 -0.07
CA THR A 980 -7.90 24.44 -0.31
C THR A 980 -6.98 25.01 -1.40
N GLN A 981 -7.51 25.83 -2.31
CA GLN A 981 -6.72 26.64 -3.23
C GLN A 981 -6.07 27.83 -2.52
N ALA A 982 -6.82 28.51 -1.64
CA ALA A 982 -6.34 29.70 -0.94
C ALA A 982 -5.16 29.40 0.00
N ALA A 983 -5.25 28.32 0.79
CA ALA A 983 -4.20 27.84 1.71
C ALA A 983 -4.38 26.34 2.00
N PRO A 984 -3.38 25.62 2.55
CA PRO A 984 -3.63 24.32 3.17
C PRO A 984 -4.63 24.46 4.32
N VAL A 985 -5.66 23.60 4.35
CA VAL A 985 -6.72 23.65 5.37
C VAL A 985 -6.63 22.44 6.28
N PRO A 986 -6.61 22.61 7.63
CA PRO A 986 -6.65 21.49 8.56
C PRO A 986 -7.96 20.72 8.43
N VAL A 987 -7.86 19.39 8.41
CA VAL A 987 -9.01 18.48 8.45
C VAL A 987 -9.76 18.58 9.79
N ILE A 988 -10.94 17.98 9.81
CA ILE A 988 -11.78 17.83 11.00
C ILE A 988 -11.65 16.39 11.50
N THR A 989 -11.52 16.21 12.82
CA THR A 989 -11.56 14.90 13.45
C THR A 989 -12.88 14.20 13.13
N SER A 990 -12.81 12.96 12.66
CA SER A 990 -13.96 12.23 12.08
C SER A 990 -13.86 10.73 12.43
N PRO A 991 -14.98 10.02 12.62
CA PRO A 991 -14.98 8.57 12.86
C PRO A 991 -14.52 7.75 11.64
N GLU A 992 -14.25 8.39 10.49
CA GLU A 992 -13.55 7.76 9.36
C GLU A 992 -12.13 7.29 9.75
N TRP A 993 -11.53 7.91 10.77
CA TRP A 993 -10.18 7.64 11.25
C TRP A 993 -10.16 7.40 12.77
N SER A 994 -9.03 6.91 13.29
CA SER A 994 -8.90 6.54 14.70
C SER A 994 -8.17 7.56 15.57
N GLY A 995 -7.56 8.57 14.95
CA GLY A 995 -6.86 9.66 15.64
C GLY A 995 -7.70 10.92 15.84
N SER A 996 -7.13 11.89 16.54
CA SER A 996 -7.78 13.18 16.84
C SER A 996 -6.80 14.34 16.71
N GLU A 997 -7.28 15.43 16.09
CA GLU A 997 -6.66 16.76 16.06
C GLU A 997 -7.41 17.76 16.97
N SER A 998 -8.44 17.28 17.68
CA SER A 998 -9.29 18.08 18.57
C SER A 998 -8.46 18.74 19.67
N GLY A 999 -8.79 19.99 20.00
CA GLY A 999 -8.04 20.75 21.00
C GLY A 999 -6.62 21.18 20.56
N GLY A 1000 -6.29 21.05 19.26
CA GLY A 1000 -5.01 21.52 18.69
C GLY A 1000 -3.84 20.53 18.81
N ARG A 1001 -4.08 19.33 19.38
CA ARG A 1001 -3.08 18.25 19.45
C ARG A 1001 -2.64 17.80 18.06
N ARG A 1002 -1.48 17.14 17.98
CA ARG A 1002 -1.04 16.46 16.76
C ARG A 1002 -1.79 15.15 16.57
N TYR A 1003 -2.04 14.77 15.33
CA TYR A 1003 -2.72 13.53 15.01
C TYR A 1003 -1.87 12.32 15.41
N THR A 1004 -2.43 11.44 16.22
CA THR A 1004 -1.87 10.12 16.50
C THR A 1004 -2.96 9.07 16.46
N ALA A 1005 -2.69 7.97 15.75
CA ALA A 1005 -3.66 6.90 15.51
C ALA A 1005 -4.10 6.24 16.82
N PHE A 1006 -5.33 5.74 16.83
CA PHE A 1006 -5.97 5.04 17.95
C PHE A 1006 -6.28 5.86 19.21
N THR A 1007 -6.17 7.18 19.19
CA THR A 1007 -6.58 8.02 20.33
C THR A 1007 -8.07 7.93 20.61
N VAL A 1008 -8.91 7.81 19.58
CA VAL A 1008 -10.35 7.55 19.76
C VAL A 1008 -10.58 6.21 20.48
N ASN A 1009 -9.74 5.21 20.20
CA ASN A 1009 -9.85 3.91 20.85
C ASN A 1009 -9.42 3.96 22.32
N THR A 1010 -8.27 4.57 22.62
CA THR A 1010 -7.66 4.53 23.96
C THR A 1010 -8.27 5.56 24.92
N GLU A 1011 -8.67 6.73 24.43
CA GLU A 1011 -9.17 7.84 25.25
C GLU A 1011 -10.71 7.88 25.29
N HIS A 1012 -11.40 7.36 24.28
CA HIS A 1012 -12.88 7.33 24.19
C HIS A 1012 -13.48 5.92 24.13
N LEU A 1013 -12.67 4.91 24.42
CA LEU A 1013 -13.10 3.52 24.62
C LEU A 1013 -13.84 2.91 23.40
N LYS A 1014 -13.55 3.41 22.20
CA LYS A 1014 -14.00 2.80 20.94
C LYS A 1014 -13.25 1.48 20.70
N PRO A 1015 -13.93 0.35 20.46
CA PRO A 1015 -13.23 -0.89 20.12
C PRO A 1015 -12.51 -0.82 18.77
N TRP A 1016 -11.44 -1.60 18.67
CA TRP A 1016 -10.84 -1.98 17.39
C TRP A 1016 -11.78 -2.93 16.64
N HIS A 1017 -11.69 -3.01 15.31
CA HIS A 1017 -12.59 -3.83 14.51
C HIS A 1017 -12.10 -5.28 14.43
N THR A 1018 -11.77 -5.85 15.59
CA THR A 1018 -11.26 -7.21 15.73
C THR A 1018 -12.27 -8.09 16.44
N LEU A 1019 -12.06 -9.41 16.38
CA LEU A 1019 -12.91 -10.39 17.07
C LEU A 1019 -13.14 -10.06 18.56
N THR A 1020 -12.08 -9.65 19.26
CA THR A 1020 -12.15 -9.31 20.69
C THR A 1020 -12.48 -7.83 20.94
N GLY A 1021 -12.47 -6.98 19.91
CA GLY A 1021 -12.56 -5.53 20.05
C GLY A 1021 -11.25 -4.85 20.47
N ARG A 1022 -10.17 -5.62 20.66
CA ARG A 1022 -8.86 -5.17 21.21
C ARG A 1022 -7.74 -5.41 20.20
N GLN A 1023 -6.52 -4.97 20.54
CA GLN A 1023 -5.30 -5.24 19.78
C GLN A 1023 -4.91 -6.73 19.92
N HIS A 1024 -4.76 -7.45 18.81
CA HIS A 1024 -4.53 -8.90 18.78
C HIS A 1024 -3.06 -9.29 18.82
N PHE A 1025 -2.70 -10.18 19.73
CA PHE A 1025 -1.49 -10.99 19.67
C PHE A 1025 -1.78 -12.38 19.09
N PHE A 1026 -2.98 -12.93 19.35
CA PHE A 1026 -3.39 -14.27 18.94
C PHE A 1026 -4.42 -14.25 17.81
N LEU A 1027 -4.14 -15.01 16.75
CA LEU A 1027 -5.02 -15.16 15.60
C LEU A 1027 -5.48 -16.62 15.50
N ASP A 1028 -6.79 -16.86 15.64
CA ASP A 1028 -7.31 -18.21 15.80
C ASP A 1028 -7.98 -18.81 14.54
N HIS A 1029 -7.68 -18.27 13.35
CA HIS A 1029 -8.18 -18.80 12.07
C HIS A 1029 -7.39 -20.04 11.61
N ASP A 1030 -8.06 -21.04 11.02
CA ASP A 1030 -7.45 -22.33 10.65
C ASP A 1030 -6.18 -22.20 9.80
N TRP A 1031 -6.20 -21.35 8.76
CA TRP A 1031 -5.02 -21.15 7.91
C TRP A 1031 -3.86 -20.44 8.62
N LEU A 1032 -4.13 -19.65 9.67
CA LEU A 1032 -3.07 -19.03 10.47
C LEU A 1032 -2.40 -20.08 11.36
N HIS A 1033 -3.19 -21.01 11.93
CA HIS A 1033 -2.67 -22.16 12.67
C HIS A 1033 -1.88 -23.11 11.76
N GLU A 1034 -2.40 -23.43 10.57
CA GLU A 1034 -1.74 -24.30 9.60
C GLU A 1034 -0.34 -23.80 9.25
N VAL A 1035 -0.15 -22.48 9.11
CA VAL A 1035 1.15 -21.85 8.82
C VAL A 1035 1.97 -21.59 10.09
N GLY A 1036 1.41 -21.82 11.28
CA GLY A 1036 2.06 -21.60 12.58
C GLY A 1036 2.28 -20.12 12.91
N GLU A 1037 1.37 -19.26 12.47
CA GLU A 1037 1.40 -17.81 12.65
C GLU A 1037 0.30 -17.33 13.62
N ALA A 1038 -0.20 -18.20 14.51
CA ALA A 1038 -1.18 -17.81 15.52
C ALA A 1038 -0.63 -16.74 16.47
N LEU A 1039 0.66 -16.80 16.84
CA LEU A 1039 1.37 -15.83 17.70
C LEU A 1039 2.51 -15.12 16.92
N PRO A 1040 3.05 -13.99 17.43
CA PRO A 1040 4.28 -13.43 16.91
C PRO A 1040 5.41 -14.46 16.94
N VAL A 1041 6.02 -14.72 15.78
CA VAL A 1041 7.03 -15.76 15.60
C VAL A 1041 8.06 -15.31 14.56
N TYR A 1042 9.29 -15.78 14.67
CA TYR A 1042 10.31 -15.51 13.66
C TYR A 1042 10.22 -16.55 12.55
N LYS A 1043 10.18 -16.07 11.31
CA LYS A 1043 10.40 -16.87 10.12
C LYS A 1043 11.58 -16.29 9.34
N PRO A 1044 12.58 -17.11 8.97
CA PRO A 1044 13.70 -16.63 8.18
C PRO A 1044 13.24 -16.23 6.76
N PRO A 1045 14.00 -15.37 6.06
CA PRO A 1045 13.78 -15.12 4.64
C PRO A 1045 13.70 -16.41 3.83
N LEU A 1046 12.92 -16.41 2.74
CA LEU A 1046 12.79 -17.60 1.90
C LEU A 1046 14.16 -18.08 1.41
N ASN A 1047 14.39 -19.39 1.53
CA ASN A 1047 15.60 -20.03 1.05
C ASN A 1047 15.46 -20.35 -0.45
N MET A 1048 15.83 -19.39 -1.29
CA MET A 1048 15.70 -19.50 -2.74
C MET A 1048 16.52 -20.64 -3.36
N HIS A 1049 17.60 -21.08 -2.69
CA HIS A 1049 18.37 -22.25 -3.11
C HIS A 1049 17.56 -23.53 -2.94
N ARG A 1050 16.98 -23.76 -1.75
CA ARG A 1050 16.15 -24.95 -1.50
C ARG A 1050 14.85 -24.95 -2.29
N LEU A 1051 14.24 -23.78 -2.48
CA LEU A 1051 12.93 -23.66 -3.13
C LEU A 1051 13.01 -23.70 -4.66
N TYR A 1052 14.07 -23.12 -5.25
CA TYR A 1052 14.16 -22.89 -6.70
C TYR A 1052 15.50 -23.29 -7.32
N GLY A 1053 16.45 -23.82 -6.55
CA GLY A 1053 17.78 -24.19 -7.05
C GLY A 1053 18.68 -22.98 -7.38
N GLU A 1054 18.35 -21.78 -6.92
CA GLU A 1054 19.22 -20.60 -7.07
C GLU A 1054 20.57 -20.83 -6.37
N PRO A 1055 21.69 -20.26 -6.83
CA PRO A 1055 22.96 -20.42 -6.12
C PRO A 1055 22.92 -19.91 -4.68
N GLU A 1056 23.66 -20.56 -3.79
CA GLU A 1056 23.78 -20.11 -2.39
C GLU A 1056 24.38 -18.70 -2.32
N LEU A 1057 23.90 -17.88 -1.39
CA LEU A 1057 24.37 -16.51 -1.21
C LEU A 1057 25.87 -16.45 -0.95
N GLY A 1058 26.54 -15.50 -1.60
CA GLY A 1058 27.99 -15.33 -1.51
C GLY A 1058 28.80 -16.33 -2.34
N SER A 1059 28.17 -17.34 -2.95
CA SER A 1059 28.90 -18.28 -3.82
C SER A 1059 29.47 -17.57 -5.05
N VAL A 1060 30.71 -17.93 -5.40
CA VAL A 1060 31.42 -17.43 -6.58
C VAL A 1060 31.71 -18.61 -7.51
N LYS A 1061 31.25 -18.54 -8.77
CA LYS A 1061 31.46 -19.61 -9.76
C LYS A 1061 32.67 -19.35 -10.66
N GLU A 1062 33.21 -20.42 -11.25
CA GLU A 1062 34.17 -20.34 -12.34
C GLU A 1062 33.57 -19.49 -13.48
N GLY A 1063 34.14 -18.30 -13.72
CA GLY A 1063 33.56 -17.29 -14.61
C GLY A 1063 33.39 -15.89 -14.02
N ARG A 1064 33.75 -15.67 -12.73
CA ARG A 1064 33.64 -14.36 -12.04
C ARG A 1064 32.19 -13.89 -11.90
N GLU A 1065 31.33 -14.77 -11.40
CA GLU A 1065 29.94 -14.47 -11.05
C GLU A 1065 29.76 -14.58 -9.53
N VAL A 1066 28.93 -13.71 -8.94
CA VAL A 1066 28.63 -13.73 -7.49
C VAL A 1066 27.12 -13.79 -7.25
N ALA A 1067 26.69 -14.69 -6.37
CA ALA A 1067 25.30 -14.80 -5.93
C ALA A 1067 25.01 -13.85 -4.77
N VAL A 1068 24.00 -12.99 -4.91
CA VAL A 1068 23.71 -11.90 -3.96
C VAL A 1068 22.22 -11.78 -3.68
N ARG A 1069 21.89 -11.31 -2.47
CA ARG A 1069 20.53 -10.90 -2.11
C ARG A 1069 20.19 -9.61 -2.85
N PHE A 1070 19.10 -9.61 -3.60
CA PHE A 1070 18.69 -8.50 -4.45
C PHE A 1070 17.62 -7.65 -3.77
N LEU A 1071 18.00 -6.49 -3.19
CA LEU A 1071 17.02 -5.57 -2.60
C LEU A 1071 16.74 -4.39 -3.52
N THR A 1072 15.56 -3.80 -3.33
CA THR A 1072 15.03 -2.73 -4.18
C THR A 1072 14.50 -1.54 -3.36
N PRO A 1073 15.33 -0.92 -2.49
CA PRO A 1073 14.90 0.24 -1.70
C PRO A 1073 14.57 1.44 -2.60
N HIS A 1074 13.65 2.31 -2.19
CA HIS A 1074 13.21 3.44 -3.02
C HIS A 1074 14.34 4.44 -3.32
N ASN A 1075 14.28 5.05 -4.50
CA ASN A 1075 15.34 5.89 -5.05
C ASN A 1075 15.37 7.30 -4.44
N LYS A 1076 16.57 7.88 -4.33
CA LYS A 1076 16.80 9.28 -3.94
C LYS A 1076 16.53 10.27 -5.08
N TRP A 1077 16.75 9.83 -6.31
CA TRP A 1077 16.68 10.64 -7.55
C TRP A 1077 15.39 10.42 -8.33
N ALA A 1078 14.47 9.61 -7.82
CA ALA A 1078 13.18 9.37 -8.43
C ALA A 1078 12.14 9.10 -7.35
N ILE A 1079 10.87 9.35 -7.65
CA ILE A 1079 9.76 8.77 -6.87
C ILE A 1079 9.20 7.64 -7.72
N HIS A 1080 9.50 6.41 -7.33
CA HIS A 1080 9.31 5.25 -8.20
C HIS A 1080 10.06 5.45 -9.52
N SER A 1081 9.38 5.38 -10.67
CA SER A 1081 9.95 5.74 -11.98
C SER A 1081 9.71 7.20 -12.39
N GLN A 1082 8.84 7.92 -11.69
CA GLN A 1082 8.66 9.36 -11.93
C GLN A 1082 9.97 10.07 -11.57
N TYR A 1083 10.37 11.03 -12.39
CA TYR A 1083 11.65 11.75 -12.31
C TYR A 1083 12.90 10.96 -12.74
N GLN A 1084 12.82 9.65 -12.98
CA GLN A 1084 13.98 8.88 -13.45
C GLN A 1084 14.49 9.37 -14.82
N ASP A 1085 13.59 9.81 -15.69
CA ASP A 1085 13.89 10.38 -17.01
C ASP A 1085 14.07 11.91 -16.99
N ASN A 1086 13.95 12.54 -15.82
CA ASN A 1086 14.14 13.99 -15.66
C ASN A 1086 15.62 14.33 -15.73
N LEU A 1087 15.99 15.27 -16.61
CA LEU A 1087 17.39 15.61 -16.87
C LEU A 1087 18.15 16.01 -15.59
N TYR A 1088 17.55 16.82 -14.71
CA TYR A 1088 18.20 17.26 -13.48
C TYR A 1088 18.48 16.09 -12.54
N MET A 1089 17.52 15.17 -12.40
CA MET A 1089 17.71 13.99 -11.55
C MET A 1089 18.73 13.02 -12.14
N MET A 1090 18.73 12.82 -13.46
CA MET A 1090 19.76 12.02 -14.13
C MET A 1090 21.16 12.58 -13.93
N THR A 1091 21.31 13.91 -14.01
CA THR A 1091 22.59 14.61 -13.79
C THR A 1091 23.05 14.55 -12.34
N LEU A 1092 22.15 14.66 -11.35
CA LEU A 1092 22.50 14.53 -9.93
C LEU A 1092 22.76 13.08 -9.50
N GLY A 1093 22.14 12.12 -10.19
CA GLY A 1093 22.36 10.69 -10.01
C GLY A 1093 23.54 10.17 -10.83
N ARG A 1094 23.32 9.07 -11.54
CA ARG A 1094 24.33 8.45 -12.42
C ARG A 1094 23.82 8.27 -13.86
N GLY A 1095 22.69 8.87 -14.25
CA GLY A 1095 22.21 8.89 -15.63
C GLY A 1095 21.89 7.52 -16.27
N GLY A 1096 21.15 6.64 -15.58
CA GLY A 1096 20.71 5.34 -16.12
C GLY A 1096 20.45 4.30 -15.04
N GLN A 1097 20.42 3.02 -15.44
CA GLN A 1097 20.29 1.92 -14.48
C GLN A 1097 21.60 1.65 -13.72
N THR A 1098 21.52 1.51 -12.39
CA THR A 1098 22.63 1.28 -11.47
C THR A 1098 22.28 0.29 -10.36
N VAL A 1099 23.26 -0.54 -9.99
CA VAL A 1099 23.21 -1.47 -8.84
C VAL A 1099 24.35 -1.13 -7.88
N TRP A 1100 24.02 -0.96 -6.60
CA TRP A 1100 24.97 -0.76 -5.52
C TRP A 1100 25.49 -2.11 -5.02
N MET A 1101 26.80 -2.22 -4.81
CA MET A 1101 27.44 -3.44 -4.30
C MET A 1101 28.64 -3.12 -3.41
N SER A 1102 29.05 -4.10 -2.60
CA SER A 1102 30.22 -3.98 -1.73
C SER A 1102 31.53 -4.02 -2.55
N PRO A 1103 32.63 -3.45 -2.04
CA PRO A 1103 33.95 -3.62 -2.64
C PRO A 1103 34.37 -5.09 -2.77
N GLN A 1104 34.00 -5.92 -1.79
CA GLN A 1104 34.34 -7.35 -1.76
C GLN A 1104 33.63 -8.11 -2.90
N ASP A 1105 32.34 -7.87 -3.08
CA ASP A 1105 31.59 -8.51 -4.17
C ASP A 1105 32.09 -8.01 -5.53
N ALA A 1106 32.42 -6.72 -5.65
CA ALA A 1106 32.96 -6.14 -6.88
C ALA A 1106 34.33 -6.72 -7.25
N GLU A 1107 35.22 -6.87 -6.26
CA GLU A 1107 36.53 -7.50 -6.43
C GLU A 1107 36.40 -8.98 -6.83
N ALA A 1108 35.49 -9.72 -6.22
CA ALA A 1108 35.22 -11.12 -6.53
C ALA A 1108 34.87 -11.36 -8.00
N ILE A 1109 34.20 -10.38 -8.65
CA ILE A 1109 33.84 -10.45 -10.07
C ILE A 1109 34.72 -9.57 -10.99
N GLY A 1110 35.72 -8.89 -10.42
CA GLY A 1110 36.65 -8.01 -11.15
C GLY A 1110 35.99 -6.77 -11.77
N VAL A 1111 34.93 -6.24 -11.14
CA VAL A 1111 34.19 -5.03 -11.57
C VAL A 1111 34.71 -3.79 -10.86
N LYS A 1112 34.82 -2.68 -11.61
CA LYS A 1112 35.14 -1.35 -11.06
C LYS A 1112 33.88 -0.48 -10.94
N ASP A 1113 33.96 0.60 -10.16
CA ASP A 1113 32.88 1.59 -10.10
C ASP A 1113 32.51 2.08 -11.50
N ASN A 1114 31.20 2.14 -11.76
CA ASN A 1114 30.59 2.57 -13.02
C ASN A 1114 30.80 1.65 -14.24
N GLU A 1115 31.46 0.50 -14.09
CA GLU A 1115 31.49 -0.52 -15.16
C GLU A 1115 30.10 -1.17 -15.34
N TRP A 1116 29.83 -1.61 -16.56
CA TRP A 1116 28.63 -2.36 -16.88
C TRP A 1116 28.69 -3.77 -16.28
N ILE A 1117 27.55 -4.17 -15.71
CA ILE A 1117 27.28 -5.49 -15.17
C ILE A 1117 25.98 -6.03 -15.76
N GLU A 1118 25.80 -7.35 -15.65
CA GLU A 1118 24.56 -8.04 -15.95
C GLU A 1118 24.12 -8.82 -14.70
N ALA A 1119 22.84 -8.72 -14.36
CA ALA A 1119 22.26 -9.49 -13.26
C ALA A 1119 21.16 -10.40 -13.81
N VAL A 1120 21.17 -11.66 -13.38
CA VAL A 1120 20.40 -12.75 -13.98
C VAL A 1120 19.89 -13.69 -12.89
N ASN A 1121 18.63 -14.10 -13.01
CA ASN A 1121 18.07 -15.25 -12.29
C ASN A 1121 17.02 -15.97 -13.15
N ARG A 1122 16.25 -16.89 -12.55
CA ARG A 1122 15.19 -17.66 -13.25
C ARG A 1122 14.11 -16.81 -13.92
N ASN A 1123 13.90 -15.57 -13.46
CA ASN A 1123 12.81 -14.71 -13.92
C ASN A 1123 13.21 -13.88 -15.15
N GLY A 1124 14.49 -13.54 -15.30
CA GLY A 1124 14.94 -12.68 -16.40
C GLY A 1124 16.36 -12.14 -16.23
N VAL A 1125 16.63 -11.02 -16.92
CA VAL A 1125 17.94 -10.38 -16.96
C VAL A 1125 17.84 -8.86 -17.05
N ILE A 1126 18.76 -8.17 -16.35
CA ILE A 1126 18.91 -6.72 -16.41
C ILE A 1126 20.35 -6.32 -16.76
N THR A 1127 20.50 -5.11 -17.29
CA THR A 1127 21.80 -4.47 -17.55
C THR A 1127 21.88 -3.17 -16.76
N ALA A 1128 22.95 -2.99 -16.00
CA ALA A 1128 23.12 -1.81 -15.16
C ALA A 1128 24.62 -1.47 -15.01
N ARG A 1129 24.92 -0.29 -14.47
CA ARG A 1129 26.27 0.06 -14.02
C ARG A 1129 26.45 -0.18 -12.53
N ALA A 1130 27.61 -0.65 -12.13
CA ALA A 1130 27.93 -0.84 -10.71
C ALA A 1130 28.15 0.51 -9.99
N ILE A 1131 27.67 0.62 -8.76
CA ILE A 1131 28.11 1.61 -7.78
C ILE A 1131 28.80 0.85 -6.65
N VAL A 1132 30.13 0.96 -6.57
CA VAL A 1132 30.92 0.22 -5.57
C VAL A 1132 31.06 1.08 -4.31
N SER A 1133 30.58 0.60 -3.16
CA SER A 1133 30.54 1.42 -1.94
C SER A 1133 30.67 0.62 -0.64
N HIS A 1134 31.49 1.11 0.28
CA HIS A 1134 31.68 0.54 1.62
C HIS A 1134 30.42 0.54 2.50
N LYS A 1135 29.38 1.31 2.13
CA LYS A 1135 28.12 1.27 2.87
C LYS A 1135 27.37 -0.06 2.70
N MET A 1136 27.68 -0.80 1.64
CA MET A 1136 27.01 -2.05 1.28
C MET A 1136 27.68 -3.23 1.99
N PRO A 1137 26.93 -4.08 2.70
CA PRO A 1137 27.46 -5.32 3.25
C PRO A 1137 27.72 -6.34 2.11
N PRO A 1138 28.75 -7.19 2.22
CA PRO A 1138 28.99 -8.29 1.28
C PRO A 1138 27.79 -9.23 1.13
N GLY A 1139 27.61 -9.80 -0.07
CA GLY A 1139 26.51 -10.72 -0.38
C GLY A 1139 25.14 -10.04 -0.56
N THR A 1140 25.07 -8.71 -0.52
CA THR A 1140 23.83 -7.92 -0.68
C THR A 1140 24.02 -6.77 -1.66
N VAL A 1141 23.07 -6.59 -2.56
CA VAL A 1141 23.09 -5.51 -3.57
C VAL A 1141 21.76 -4.78 -3.65
N TYR A 1142 21.82 -3.48 -3.98
CA TYR A 1142 20.60 -2.67 -4.16
C TYR A 1142 20.46 -2.15 -5.58
N MET A 1143 19.34 -2.44 -6.22
CA MET A 1143 18.87 -1.67 -7.37
C MET A 1143 17.71 -0.78 -6.93
N ASN A 1144 17.95 0.53 -6.78
CA ASN A 1144 16.92 1.41 -6.24
C ASN A 1144 15.61 1.38 -7.06
N HIS A 1145 14.48 1.29 -6.38
CA HIS A 1145 13.15 1.29 -6.99
C HIS A 1145 12.73 2.73 -7.41
N ALA A 1146 12.29 3.01 -8.64
CA ALA A 1146 12.26 2.16 -9.83
C ALA A 1146 13.05 2.80 -10.96
N GLN A 1147 14.08 2.10 -11.42
CA GLN A 1147 14.82 2.51 -12.61
C GLN A 1147 14.21 1.82 -13.82
N GLU A 1148 13.42 2.58 -14.60
CA GLU A 1148 12.71 2.04 -15.76
C GLU A 1148 13.62 1.83 -16.98
N ARG A 1149 13.07 1.33 -18.10
CA ARG A 1149 13.87 0.93 -19.28
C ARG A 1149 13.91 1.93 -20.43
N THR A 1150 13.56 3.19 -20.19
CA THR A 1150 13.51 4.25 -21.21
C THR A 1150 14.88 4.89 -21.50
N VAL A 1151 15.78 4.93 -20.51
CA VAL A 1151 17.09 5.63 -20.62
C VAL A 1151 18.24 4.74 -20.21
N GLY A 1152 19.28 4.67 -21.04
CA GLY A 1152 20.57 4.06 -20.66
C GLY A 1152 20.50 2.57 -20.36
N VAL A 1153 19.72 1.80 -21.15
CA VAL A 1153 19.58 0.35 -20.99
C VAL A 1153 20.06 -0.35 -22.27
N PRO A 1154 21.26 -0.94 -22.28
CA PRO A 1154 21.78 -1.65 -23.44
C PRO A 1154 21.13 -3.03 -23.62
N LYS A 1155 21.41 -3.67 -24.75
CA LYS A 1155 21.10 -5.09 -24.97
C LYS A 1155 21.89 -5.97 -24.00
N THR A 1156 21.26 -7.06 -23.56
CA THR A 1156 21.84 -8.09 -22.71
C THR A 1156 22.76 -8.99 -23.54
N GLU A 1157 23.85 -9.48 -22.97
CA GLU A 1157 24.67 -10.52 -23.61
C GLU A 1157 23.96 -11.87 -23.55
N LYS A 1158 23.15 -12.10 -22.51
CA LYS A 1158 22.45 -13.38 -22.32
C LYS A 1158 21.38 -13.65 -23.39
N THR A 1159 20.65 -12.64 -23.82
CA THR A 1159 19.48 -12.83 -24.72
C THR A 1159 19.56 -12.07 -26.04
N GLY A 1160 20.51 -11.14 -26.20
CA GLY A 1160 20.59 -10.23 -27.35
C GLY A 1160 19.44 -9.21 -27.44
N LYS A 1161 18.52 -9.19 -26.47
CA LYS A 1161 17.40 -8.24 -26.38
C LYS A 1161 17.75 -7.10 -25.42
N ARG A 1162 16.96 -6.03 -25.41
CA ARG A 1162 17.07 -4.91 -24.45
C ARG A 1162 17.02 -5.44 -23.01
N GLY A 1163 17.90 -4.93 -22.13
CA GLY A 1163 17.86 -5.22 -20.70
C GLY A 1163 16.50 -4.92 -20.05
N GLY A 1164 16.17 -5.71 -19.03
CA GLY A 1164 14.94 -5.56 -18.26
C GLY A 1164 14.94 -4.36 -17.31
N ILE A 1165 14.05 -4.41 -16.32
CA ILE A 1165 14.00 -3.51 -15.16
C ILE A 1165 14.26 -4.32 -13.89
N HIS A 1166 14.43 -3.67 -12.72
CA HIS A 1166 14.57 -4.38 -11.44
C HIS A 1166 13.57 -5.54 -11.24
N ASN A 1167 12.30 -5.36 -11.61
CA ASN A 1167 11.28 -6.41 -11.49
C ASN A 1167 11.37 -7.54 -12.55
N SER A 1168 12.24 -7.44 -13.54
CA SER A 1168 12.57 -8.57 -14.42
C SER A 1168 13.28 -9.69 -13.66
N LEU A 1169 13.84 -9.40 -12.48
CA LEU A 1169 14.46 -10.38 -11.57
C LEU A 1169 13.53 -10.84 -10.44
N THR A 1170 12.26 -10.41 -10.43
CA THR A 1170 11.31 -10.74 -9.36
C THR A 1170 10.19 -11.61 -9.88
N ARG A 1171 9.42 -12.23 -8.99
CA ARG A 1171 8.14 -12.89 -9.30
C ARG A 1171 7.17 -12.71 -8.13
N ILE A 1172 5.87 -12.72 -8.42
CA ILE A 1172 4.81 -12.78 -7.42
C ILE A 1172 4.86 -14.17 -6.76
N MET A 1173 4.81 -14.20 -5.43
CA MET A 1173 4.64 -15.39 -4.62
C MET A 1173 3.49 -15.13 -3.65
N LEU A 1174 2.48 -15.99 -3.65
CA LEU A 1174 1.30 -15.80 -2.79
C LEU A 1174 1.53 -16.48 -1.43
N LYS A 1175 1.10 -15.79 -0.37
CA LYS A 1175 1.10 -16.34 0.99
C LYS A 1175 -0.33 -16.70 1.41
N PRO A 1176 -0.63 -17.94 1.84
CA PRO A 1176 -1.99 -18.35 2.21
C PRO A 1176 -2.61 -17.47 3.30
N THR A 1177 -1.82 -17.03 4.29
CA THR A 1177 -2.32 -16.20 5.40
C THR A 1177 -2.79 -14.81 4.96
N HIS A 1178 -2.50 -14.39 3.73
CA HIS A 1178 -3.02 -13.14 3.13
C HIS A 1178 -4.31 -13.35 2.33
N LEU A 1179 -4.75 -14.60 2.14
CA LEU A 1179 -5.92 -15.00 1.37
C LEU A 1179 -7.12 -15.39 2.25
N VAL A 1180 -6.97 -15.32 3.58
CA VAL A 1180 -8.02 -15.62 4.56
C VAL A 1180 -9.16 -14.60 4.50
N GLY A 1181 -10.37 -15.01 4.83
CA GLY A 1181 -11.56 -14.16 4.75
C GLY A 1181 -12.71 -14.67 5.61
N GLY A 1182 -13.80 -13.90 5.68
CA GLY A 1182 -15.04 -14.32 6.34
C GLY A 1182 -14.97 -14.45 7.86
N TYR A 1183 -13.96 -13.85 8.50
CA TYR A 1183 -13.73 -14.00 9.94
C TYR A 1183 -13.22 -12.72 10.60
N ALA A 1184 -14.13 -11.94 11.19
CA ALA A 1184 -13.82 -10.73 11.94
C ALA A 1184 -12.89 -9.77 11.17
N GLN A 1185 -11.74 -9.39 11.74
CA GLN A 1185 -10.75 -8.54 11.08
C GLN A 1185 -10.06 -9.22 9.89
N LEU A 1186 -10.10 -10.55 9.80
CA LEU A 1186 -9.60 -11.34 8.69
C LEU A 1186 -10.71 -11.50 7.64
N THR A 1187 -11.19 -10.36 7.14
CA THR A 1187 -12.23 -10.27 6.10
C THR A 1187 -11.80 -9.23 5.09
N TRP A 1188 -12.09 -9.43 3.81
CA TRP A 1188 -11.57 -8.56 2.75
C TRP A 1188 -12.27 -7.19 2.72
N ALA A 1189 -11.54 -6.14 2.35
CA ALA A 1189 -12.08 -4.90 1.80
C ALA A 1189 -11.01 -4.30 0.85
N PHE A 1190 -11.41 -3.38 -0.04
CA PHE A 1190 -10.50 -2.87 -1.07
C PHE A 1190 -9.28 -2.15 -0.47
N ASN A 1191 -8.08 -2.69 -0.76
CA ASN A 1191 -6.78 -2.32 -0.16
C ASN A 1191 -6.60 -2.65 1.33
N TYR A 1192 -7.62 -3.17 2.03
CA TYR A 1192 -7.55 -3.51 3.45
C TYR A 1192 -6.81 -4.82 3.72
N LEU A 1193 -7.13 -5.89 2.99
CA LEU A 1193 -6.53 -7.21 3.13
C LEU A 1193 -6.36 -7.85 1.75
N GLY A 1194 -5.27 -8.59 1.55
CA GLY A 1194 -5.00 -9.28 0.29
C GLY A 1194 -3.53 -9.67 0.16
N PRO A 1195 -3.19 -10.53 -0.81
CA PRO A 1195 -1.82 -10.97 -1.02
C PRO A 1195 -0.92 -9.81 -1.42
N THR A 1196 0.27 -9.74 -0.83
CA THR A 1196 1.20 -8.64 -1.08
C THR A 1196 2.25 -8.96 -2.15
N GLY A 1197 2.66 -7.95 -2.92
CA GLY A 1197 3.70 -8.07 -3.95
C GLY A 1197 5.13 -8.08 -3.39
N ASN A 1198 5.42 -8.97 -2.43
CA ASN A 1198 6.72 -9.07 -1.75
C ASN A 1198 7.84 -9.47 -2.73
N GLN A 1199 9.07 -9.00 -2.47
CA GLN A 1199 10.17 -9.15 -3.45
C GLN A 1199 11.59 -9.14 -2.87
N ARG A 1200 11.78 -8.96 -1.57
CA ARG A 1200 13.12 -8.77 -0.95
C ARG A 1200 13.85 -10.08 -0.68
N ASP A 1201 13.15 -11.20 -0.76
CA ASP A 1201 13.71 -12.54 -0.65
C ASP A 1201 14.50 -12.96 -1.89
N GLU A 1202 14.40 -12.25 -3.02
CA GLU A 1202 15.03 -12.69 -4.26
C GLU A 1202 16.55 -12.76 -4.20
N VAL A 1203 17.08 -13.77 -4.88
CA VAL A 1203 18.50 -14.00 -5.10
C VAL A 1203 18.78 -13.86 -6.58
N THR A 1204 19.90 -13.22 -6.91
CA THR A 1204 20.37 -13.08 -8.29
C THR A 1204 21.85 -13.34 -8.39
N VAL A 1205 22.29 -13.71 -9.58
CA VAL A 1205 23.71 -13.78 -9.92
C VAL A 1205 24.12 -12.50 -10.65
N ILE A 1206 25.25 -11.91 -10.28
CA ILE A 1206 25.85 -10.75 -10.95
C ILE A 1206 27.18 -11.14 -11.58
N ARG A 1207 27.41 -10.65 -12.80
CA ARG A 1207 28.68 -10.81 -13.52
C ARG A 1207 29.13 -9.53 -14.19
N ARG A 1208 30.45 -9.43 -14.43
CA ARG A 1208 31.01 -8.41 -15.31
C ARG A 1208 30.61 -8.72 -16.76
N ARG A 1209 30.22 -7.68 -17.51
CA ARG A 1209 29.93 -7.80 -18.96
C ARG A 1209 30.94 -7.01 -19.79
N GLU A 1210 30.83 -7.10 -21.11
CA GLU A 1210 31.56 -6.26 -22.06
C GLU A 1210 31.21 -4.78 -21.85
N GLN A 1211 32.24 -3.93 -21.89
CA GLN A 1211 32.11 -2.51 -21.58
C GLN A 1211 31.72 -1.68 -22.81
N ASP A 1212 31.96 -2.21 -24.01
CA ASP A 1212 31.36 -1.70 -25.25
C ASP A 1212 29.94 -2.27 -25.37
N VAL A 1213 28.95 -1.39 -25.56
CA VAL A 1213 27.53 -1.75 -25.42
C VAL A 1213 26.70 -1.30 -26.62
N GLU A 1214 25.73 -2.13 -27.00
CA GLU A 1214 24.71 -1.79 -27.99
C GLU A 1214 23.36 -1.47 -27.32
N TYR A 1215 22.54 -0.60 -27.94
CA TYR A 1215 21.25 -0.16 -27.39
C TYR A 1215 20.02 -0.64 -28.16
#